data_AF-A0A366K493-F1
#
_entry.id   AF-A0A366K493-F1
#
_cell.length_a   1.000
_cell.length_b   1.000
_cell.length_c   1.000
_cell.angle_alpha   90.00
_cell.angle_beta   90.00
_cell.angle_gamma   90.00
#
_symmetry.space_group_name_H-M   'P 1'
#
loop_
_entity.id
_entity.type
_entity.pdbx_description
1 polymer ?
#
loop_
_entity_poly.entity_id
_entity_poly.type
_entity_poly.pdbx_seq_one_letter_code
_entity_poly.pdbx_strand_id
1 'polypeptide(L)'
;MGNWIFQGNPKQFDVDTYIENNEIVDWNIRQKQFLDEVQVGDKVFIWRSDGGNKNTGGVIAFCEIVSEPYEDDENDKVDLRILEKRLAPDTGMLLRHELKELPEITNLMIFRMPQNTNYRLTDEEFERLYQLWESPEKLAEKLNMSIVEKYLHFFKDHAENWFENNTDYLQESYQFFSHFKQKDHLNTMEWEDVQELGEHINSFRMALAKKRALGNPNASIEHYRKSFNYLIHGTEPLKRRMDQFVHHEDYKLFGFGYSVVSELIGNIFPEEFCFYNQRDRVAAENILELTPGYARGDTFGEKFIKFQECLKENGIVEKYLEVVGKQTSLPIFYEIDQFFSYLFENFGKKETVIAEEETIPQYWLLAAGEGNFMWGDFKENEHIAIGWDELGDLKAYGSKREIMEALKELYEVDYNPSNDALANYQFANEISVGDYVLIKRGTHKLIGYGKIVSEYKFDPARESFKSLRKVEWISLGEWDVETLHNKTLTNITPYDEYLERLLASIGKEGKTVYPTSEDNSSSVKESEKETIPYTHEQLLSEVFMTQDKVEDILETLDYKKNIILQGPPGVGKTFVAKRLAYLHMGTKDDSKVEMLQFHQSYSYEDFIRGYKPNTQGHFTLKDGIFYSFCKKAIEDQDNNYYMIIDEINRGNLSKIFGELMMLIEADKRGNKFAVKLAYSEGEETFYIPKNLYLIGTMNTADRSLALVDYALRRRFSFINLEPAFHTEQFHDYLINKGISQGFIDKLIAGIMDINQAITNDMINLGKGYEIGHSYFCPTTEQVDDEQKWYERIIRLEIAPLLREYWFDQEDKVNELLDRL
;
A
#
# COMPACT_ATOMS: atom_id res chain seq x y z
N MET A 1 29.01 2.81 -23.49
CA MET A 1 29.75 2.16 -22.39
C MET A 1 28.87 2.21 -21.18
N GLY A 2 28.42 1.05 -20.74
CA GLY A 2 27.78 0.83 -19.46
C GLY A 2 28.81 0.72 -18.32
N ASN A 3 28.32 0.97 -17.12
CA ASN A 3 29.07 0.88 -15.87
C ASN A 3 28.36 -0.12 -14.95
N TRP A 4 29.11 -1.01 -14.31
CA TRP A 4 28.54 -2.17 -13.64
C TRP A 4 29.22 -2.50 -12.30
N ILE A 5 28.49 -3.19 -11.42
CA ILE A 5 29.04 -3.94 -10.28
C ILE A 5 28.68 -5.40 -10.44
N PHE A 6 29.67 -6.29 -10.43
CA PHE A 6 29.48 -7.74 -10.45
C PHE A 6 29.86 -8.35 -9.11
N GLN A 7 28.94 -9.06 -8.48
CA GLN A 7 29.07 -9.59 -7.14
C GLN A 7 29.45 -11.07 -7.14
N GLY A 8 30.47 -11.41 -6.34
CA GLY A 8 30.91 -12.77 -6.04
C GLY A 8 30.64 -13.16 -4.59
N ASN A 9 30.30 -14.43 -4.36
CA ASN A 9 30.09 -14.98 -3.01
C ASN A 9 31.22 -15.92 -2.61
N PRO A 10 32.07 -15.56 -1.61
CA PRO A 10 33.18 -16.40 -1.15
C PRO A 10 32.76 -17.81 -0.71
N LYS A 11 31.50 -17.99 -0.27
CA LYS A 11 30.97 -19.30 0.12
C LYS A 11 30.73 -20.24 -1.05
N GLN A 12 30.45 -19.68 -2.23
CA GLN A 12 30.13 -20.44 -3.44
C GLN A 12 31.37 -20.59 -4.34
N PHE A 13 32.27 -19.61 -4.28
CA PHE A 13 33.41 -19.51 -5.16
C PHE A 13 34.53 -18.74 -4.47
N ASP A 14 35.77 -19.22 -4.60
CA ASP A 14 36.94 -18.51 -4.07
C ASP A 14 37.31 -17.34 -4.97
N VAL A 15 36.56 -16.25 -4.80
CA VAL A 15 36.68 -15.01 -5.58
C VAL A 15 38.09 -14.43 -5.50
N ASP A 16 38.70 -14.45 -4.31
CA ASP A 16 39.99 -13.80 -4.07
C ASP A 16 41.10 -14.50 -4.83
N THR A 17 41.21 -15.81 -4.66
CA THR A 17 42.21 -16.64 -5.37
C THR A 17 42.01 -16.57 -6.88
N TYR A 18 40.76 -16.47 -7.35
CA TYR A 18 40.47 -16.38 -8.77
C TYR A 18 40.90 -15.05 -9.40
N ILE A 19 40.59 -13.93 -8.73
CA ILE A 19 41.05 -12.58 -9.15
C ILE A 19 42.58 -12.45 -8.99
N GLU A 20 43.17 -13.10 -7.99
CA GLU A 20 44.61 -13.05 -7.75
C GLU A 20 45.42 -13.73 -8.86
N ASN A 21 44.98 -14.89 -9.35
CA ASN A 21 45.78 -15.72 -10.25
C ASN A 21 45.55 -15.47 -11.75
N ASN A 22 44.55 -14.67 -12.12
CA ASN A 22 44.18 -14.47 -13.52
C ASN A 22 44.33 -12.99 -13.93
N GLU A 23 44.58 -12.75 -15.22
CA GLU A 23 44.53 -11.42 -15.84
C GLU A 23 43.18 -11.15 -16.54
N ILE A 24 42.54 -12.22 -17.00
CA ILE A 24 41.18 -12.22 -17.57
C ILE A 24 40.38 -13.27 -16.81
N VAL A 25 39.19 -12.90 -16.36
CA VAL A 25 38.26 -13.75 -15.62
C VAL A 25 36.92 -13.80 -16.33
N ASP A 26 36.31 -14.98 -16.40
CA ASP A 26 34.93 -15.14 -16.83
C ASP A 26 33.98 -14.89 -15.65
N TRP A 27 32.85 -14.22 -15.91
CA TRP A 27 31.86 -13.92 -14.88
C TRP A 27 30.44 -14.14 -15.38
N ASN A 28 29.62 -14.80 -14.58
CA ASN A 28 28.24 -15.11 -14.96
C ASN A 28 27.36 -13.85 -14.95
N ILE A 29 26.50 -13.73 -15.95
CA ILE A 29 25.42 -12.76 -16.05
C ILE A 29 24.10 -13.51 -15.78
N ARG A 30 23.65 -13.53 -14.52
CA ARG A 30 22.46 -14.31 -14.16
C ARG A 30 21.14 -13.63 -14.55
N GLN A 31 21.13 -12.31 -14.65
CA GLN A 31 19.94 -11.56 -15.04
C GLN A 31 19.92 -11.41 -16.57
N LYS A 32 19.13 -12.25 -17.25
CA LYS A 32 19.09 -12.30 -18.72
C LYS A 32 18.76 -10.97 -19.40
N GLN A 33 18.04 -10.08 -18.75
CA GLN A 33 17.75 -8.73 -19.24
C GLN A 33 19.01 -7.86 -19.44
N PHE A 34 20.13 -8.18 -18.78
CA PHE A 34 21.39 -7.45 -18.94
C PHE A 34 22.27 -7.97 -20.08
N LEU A 35 21.94 -9.12 -20.67
CA LEU A 35 22.71 -9.68 -21.80
C LEU A 35 22.70 -8.74 -23.01
N ASP A 36 21.57 -8.08 -23.26
CA ASP A 36 21.44 -7.11 -24.36
C ASP A 36 22.06 -5.73 -24.03
N GLU A 37 22.42 -5.49 -22.77
CA GLU A 37 22.95 -4.22 -22.29
C GLU A 37 24.47 -4.22 -22.07
N VAL A 38 25.04 -5.38 -21.74
CA VAL A 38 26.47 -5.57 -21.53
C VAL A 38 27.22 -5.52 -22.86
N GLN A 39 28.23 -4.66 -22.95
CA GLN A 39 29.01 -4.45 -24.18
C GLN A 39 30.51 -4.50 -23.93
N VAL A 40 31.27 -4.86 -24.96
CA VAL A 40 32.74 -4.77 -24.94
C VAL A 40 33.17 -3.32 -24.67
N GLY A 41 34.08 -3.15 -23.72
CA GLY A 41 34.60 -1.85 -23.26
C GLY A 41 33.86 -1.26 -22.04
N ASP A 42 32.78 -1.89 -21.60
CA ASP A 42 32.08 -1.50 -20.36
C ASP A 42 32.98 -1.67 -19.13
N LYS A 43 32.78 -0.83 -18.11
CA LYS A 43 33.57 -0.84 -16.87
C LYS A 43 32.85 -1.57 -15.75
N VAL A 44 33.58 -2.39 -15.02
CA VAL A 44 33.00 -3.29 -14.00
C VAL A 44 33.80 -3.21 -12.70
N PHE A 45 33.12 -2.96 -11.59
CA PHE A 45 33.67 -3.22 -10.26
C PHE A 45 33.32 -4.64 -9.81
N ILE A 46 34.30 -5.40 -9.34
CA ILE A 46 34.05 -6.69 -8.71
C ILE A 46 33.78 -6.48 -7.23
N TRP A 47 32.61 -6.90 -6.78
CA TRP A 47 32.16 -6.84 -5.40
C TRP A 47 32.23 -8.21 -4.74
N ARG A 48 33.04 -8.35 -3.69
CA ARG A 48 33.05 -9.54 -2.84
C ARG A 48 32.02 -9.38 -1.73
N SER A 49 31.06 -10.30 -1.61
CA SER A 49 30.15 -10.31 -0.46
C SER A 49 30.85 -10.78 0.83
N ASP A 50 30.23 -10.55 1.99
CA ASP A 50 30.80 -10.87 3.31
C ASP A 50 31.09 -12.37 3.52
N GLY A 51 30.49 -13.28 2.74
CA GLY A 51 30.80 -14.71 2.80
C GLY A 51 30.61 -15.36 4.18
N GLY A 52 29.84 -14.75 5.09
CA GLY A 52 29.63 -15.22 6.47
C GLY A 52 30.54 -14.58 7.52
N ASN A 53 31.56 -13.84 7.11
CA ASN A 53 32.39 -13.03 8.00
C ASN A 53 31.92 -11.58 7.93
N LYS A 54 31.33 -11.06 9.01
CA LYS A 54 30.79 -9.70 9.01
C LYS A 54 31.89 -8.68 8.66
N ASN A 55 31.52 -7.69 7.84
CA ASN A 55 32.35 -6.53 7.48
C ASN A 55 33.59 -6.83 6.62
N THR A 56 33.63 -7.95 5.90
CA THR A 56 34.76 -8.31 5.02
C THR A 56 34.46 -8.12 3.53
N GLY A 57 33.20 -7.85 3.15
CA GLY A 57 32.77 -7.62 1.79
C GLY A 57 33.02 -6.18 1.32
N GLY A 58 33.04 -5.97 0.01
CA GLY A 58 33.35 -4.69 -0.61
C GLY A 58 33.85 -4.82 -2.05
N VAL A 59 34.32 -3.72 -2.63
CA VAL A 59 34.91 -3.71 -3.97
C VAL A 59 36.36 -4.19 -3.89
N ILE A 60 36.70 -5.20 -4.68
CA ILE A 60 38.02 -5.86 -4.67
C ILE A 60 38.79 -5.76 -5.98
N ALA A 61 38.13 -5.40 -7.08
CA ALA A 61 38.80 -5.22 -8.38
C ALA A 61 38.03 -4.25 -9.27
N PHE A 62 38.78 -3.66 -10.21
CA PHE A 62 38.25 -2.85 -11.30
C PHE A 62 38.64 -3.49 -12.64
N CYS A 63 37.67 -3.65 -13.51
CA CYS A 63 37.77 -4.46 -14.72
C CYS A 63 37.13 -3.77 -15.94
N GLU A 64 37.46 -4.28 -17.11
CA GLU A 64 36.83 -3.91 -18.38
C GLU A 64 36.32 -5.17 -19.09
N ILE A 65 35.13 -5.08 -19.67
CA ILE A 65 34.54 -6.16 -20.46
C ILE A 65 35.29 -6.31 -21.79
N VAL A 66 35.77 -7.51 -22.10
CA VAL A 66 36.59 -7.78 -23.29
C VAL A 66 36.00 -8.81 -24.25
N SER A 67 34.87 -9.44 -23.89
CA SER A 67 34.09 -10.29 -24.78
C SER A 67 32.64 -9.80 -24.84
N GLU A 68 31.95 -10.13 -25.94
CA GLU A 68 30.48 -10.15 -25.92
C GLU A 68 30.01 -11.26 -24.97
N PRO A 69 28.80 -11.17 -24.40
CA PRO A 69 28.22 -12.28 -23.64
C PRO A 69 28.19 -13.57 -24.46
N TYR A 70 28.61 -14.68 -23.87
CA TYR A 70 28.62 -16.00 -24.50
C TYR A 70 28.08 -17.06 -23.54
N GLU A 71 27.52 -18.13 -24.11
CA GLU A 71 27.00 -19.25 -23.34
C GLU A 71 28.12 -20.28 -23.10
N ASP A 72 28.33 -20.65 -21.84
CA ASP A 72 29.29 -21.66 -21.40
C ASP A 72 28.68 -22.50 -20.26
N ASP A 73 28.61 -23.81 -20.46
CA ASP A 73 27.99 -24.77 -19.53
C ASP A 73 26.61 -24.29 -18.98
N GLU A 74 25.68 -23.96 -19.89
CA GLU A 74 24.32 -23.46 -19.61
C GLU A 74 24.24 -22.14 -18.81
N ASN A 75 25.37 -21.44 -18.67
CA ASN A 75 25.44 -20.12 -18.05
C ASN A 75 25.85 -19.07 -19.08
N ASP A 76 25.14 -17.94 -19.07
CA ASP A 76 25.57 -16.76 -19.82
C ASP A 76 26.74 -16.10 -19.07
N LYS A 77 27.88 -15.93 -19.73
CA LYS A 77 29.12 -15.40 -19.17
C LYS A 77 29.69 -14.26 -20.00
N VAL A 78 30.60 -13.52 -19.40
CA VAL A 78 31.40 -12.51 -20.07
C VAL A 78 32.83 -12.50 -19.54
N ASP A 79 33.80 -12.23 -20.41
CA ASP A 79 35.20 -12.10 -20.04
C ASP A 79 35.50 -10.67 -19.60
N LEU A 80 36.12 -10.57 -18.43
CA LEU A 80 36.54 -9.33 -17.79
C LEU A 80 38.07 -9.30 -17.72
N ARG A 81 38.69 -8.29 -18.32
CA ARG A 81 40.10 -8.00 -18.09
C ARG A 81 40.25 -7.22 -16.78
N ILE A 82 41.05 -7.73 -15.87
CA ILE A 82 41.35 -7.07 -14.60
C ILE A 82 42.31 -5.92 -14.89
N LEU A 83 41.89 -4.69 -14.59
CA LEU A 83 42.72 -3.50 -14.71
C LEU A 83 43.49 -3.24 -13.41
N GLU A 84 42.83 -3.45 -12.27
CA GLU A 84 43.40 -3.29 -10.94
C GLU A 84 42.71 -4.22 -9.94
N LYS A 85 43.43 -4.69 -8.91
CA LYS A 85 42.90 -5.55 -7.84
C LYS A 85 43.45 -5.16 -6.47
N ARG A 86 42.58 -5.21 -5.46
CA ARG A 86 42.83 -4.85 -4.05
C ARG A 86 42.03 -5.80 -3.15
N LEU A 87 42.66 -6.91 -2.77
CA LEU A 87 41.97 -8.03 -2.11
C LEU A 87 41.86 -7.87 -0.58
N ALA A 88 42.58 -6.89 -0.01
CA ALA A 88 42.66 -6.66 1.42
C ALA A 88 42.56 -5.16 1.78
N PRO A 89 42.07 -4.81 2.99
CA PRO A 89 41.89 -3.41 3.40
C PRO A 89 43.15 -2.54 3.32
N ASP A 90 44.31 -3.11 3.68
CA ASP A 90 45.62 -2.45 3.63
C ASP A 90 46.10 -2.13 2.20
N THR A 91 45.48 -2.77 1.19
CA THR A 91 45.71 -2.49 -0.23
C THR A 91 44.76 -1.45 -0.81
N GLY A 92 43.89 -0.82 0.01
CA GLY A 92 42.93 0.18 -0.44
C GLY A 92 41.62 -0.42 -0.98
N MET A 93 41.24 -1.60 -0.50
CA MET A 93 39.93 -2.22 -0.75
C MET A 93 38.81 -1.34 -0.19
N LEU A 94 37.72 -1.13 -0.94
CA LEU A 94 36.58 -0.35 -0.46
C LEU A 94 35.60 -1.24 0.28
N LEU A 95 35.47 -1.09 1.60
CA LEU A 95 34.65 -1.98 2.41
C LEU A 95 33.17 -1.59 2.36
N ARG A 96 32.31 -2.61 2.33
CA ARG A 96 30.85 -2.45 2.30
C ARG A 96 30.31 -1.55 3.42
N HIS A 97 30.78 -1.77 4.65
CA HIS A 97 30.26 -1.06 5.81
C HIS A 97 30.69 0.41 5.81
N GLU A 98 31.91 0.71 5.35
CA GLU A 98 32.41 2.06 5.15
C GLU A 98 31.63 2.79 4.05
N LEU A 99 31.40 2.14 2.91
CA LEU A 99 30.67 2.71 1.78
C LEU A 99 29.21 3.04 2.15
N LYS A 100 28.58 2.25 3.04
CA LYS A 100 27.20 2.50 3.49
C LYS A 100 27.03 3.80 4.28
N GLU A 101 28.10 4.30 4.91
CA GLU A 101 28.06 5.54 5.67
C GLU A 101 28.10 6.79 4.80
N LEU A 102 28.35 6.65 3.50
CA LEU A 102 28.51 7.76 2.58
C LEU A 102 27.21 8.04 1.79
N PRO A 103 26.65 9.27 1.86
CA PRO A 103 25.40 9.60 1.18
C PRO A 103 25.46 9.44 -0.33
N GLU A 104 26.61 9.68 -0.95
CA GLU A 104 26.81 9.63 -2.40
C GLU A 104 26.67 8.23 -3.02
N ILE A 105 26.75 7.18 -2.21
CA ILE A 105 26.73 5.77 -2.66
C ILE A 105 25.82 4.88 -1.82
N THR A 106 25.28 5.34 -0.68
CA THR A 106 24.35 4.57 0.15
C THR A 106 23.10 4.10 -0.62
N ASN A 107 22.77 4.78 -1.73
CA ASN A 107 21.63 4.48 -2.58
C ASN A 107 21.85 3.41 -3.66
N LEU A 108 23.09 2.93 -3.84
CA LEU A 108 23.42 1.89 -4.84
C LEU A 108 22.49 0.66 -4.72
N MET A 109 22.11 0.10 -5.87
CA MET A 109 21.21 -1.06 -5.97
C MET A 109 21.72 -2.29 -5.22
N ILE A 110 23.04 -2.48 -5.13
CA ILE A 110 23.66 -3.58 -4.38
C ILE A 110 23.37 -3.52 -2.87
N PHE A 111 23.11 -2.34 -2.32
CA PHE A 111 22.68 -2.20 -0.92
C PHE A 111 21.20 -2.46 -0.71
N ARG A 112 20.38 -2.15 -1.72
CA ARG A 112 18.91 -2.32 -1.67
C ARG A 112 18.48 -3.75 -2.00
N MET A 113 19.18 -4.41 -2.92
CA MET A 113 18.89 -5.76 -3.40
C MET A 113 20.17 -6.62 -3.40
N PRO A 114 20.72 -6.98 -2.23
CA PRO A 114 22.05 -7.63 -2.11
C PRO A 114 22.12 -9.09 -2.61
N GLN A 115 20.98 -9.65 -3.04
CA GLN A 115 20.86 -11.03 -3.50
C GLN A 115 21.12 -11.21 -5.01
N ASN A 116 21.16 -10.10 -5.76
CA ASN A 116 21.51 -10.13 -7.19
C ASN A 116 23.03 -10.26 -7.38
N THR A 117 23.43 -10.53 -8.62
CA THR A 117 24.84 -10.78 -8.98
C THR A 117 25.42 -9.73 -9.91
N ASN A 118 24.60 -9.03 -10.67
CA ASN A 118 25.05 -8.01 -11.62
C ASN A 118 24.16 -6.77 -11.42
N TYR A 119 24.77 -5.59 -11.33
CA TYR A 119 24.10 -4.32 -11.06
C TYR A 119 24.56 -3.27 -12.05
N ARG A 120 23.62 -2.61 -12.73
CA ARG A 120 23.91 -1.45 -13.57
C ARG A 120 24.05 -0.20 -12.72
N LEU A 121 25.07 0.60 -13.00
CA LEU A 121 25.33 1.90 -12.39
C LEU A 121 24.95 3.03 -13.34
N THR A 122 24.47 4.14 -12.80
CA THR A 122 24.46 5.40 -13.53
C THR A 122 25.89 5.95 -13.67
N ASP A 123 26.11 6.87 -14.61
CA ASP A 123 27.42 7.51 -14.78
C ASP A 123 27.85 8.26 -13.51
N GLU A 124 26.92 8.89 -12.81
CA GLU A 124 27.18 9.61 -11.55
C GLU A 124 27.55 8.65 -10.40
N GLU A 125 26.83 7.53 -10.27
CA GLU A 125 27.15 6.48 -9.29
C GLU A 125 28.52 5.85 -9.54
N PHE A 126 28.83 5.60 -10.82
CA PHE A 126 30.12 5.07 -11.24
C PHE A 126 31.26 6.04 -10.91
N GLU A 127 31.15 7.31 -11.30
CA GLU A 127 32.21 8.30 -11.06
C GLU A 127 32.48 8.48 -9.56
N ARG A 128 31.46 8.47 -8.72
CA ARG A 128 31.62 8.55 -7.26
C ARG A 128 32.35 7.35 -6.69
N LEU A 129 31.95 6.14 -7.10
CA LEU A 129 32.61 4.91 -6.66
C LEU A 129 34.04 4.82 -7.19
N TYR A 130 34.26 5.26 -8.44
CA TYR A 130 35.57 5.29 -9.08
C TYR A 130 36.51 6.31 -8.44
N GLN A 131 36.05 7.48 -8.02
CA GLN A 131 36.87 8.43 -7.26
C GLN A 131 37.34 7.88 -5.90
N LEU A 132 36.47 7.12 -5.22
CA LEU A 132 36.84 6.42 -3.99
C LEU A 132 37.84 5.30 -4.29
N TRP A 133 37.68 4.62 -5.42
CA TRP A 133 38.63 3.62 -5.89
C TRP A 133 39.99 4.25 -6.25
N GLU A 134 40.06 5.32 -7.00
CA GLU A 134 41.35 5.97 -7.35
C GLU A 134 42.05 6.59 -6.14
N SER A 135 41.31 7.00 -5.11
CA SER A 135 41.86 7.67 -3.92
C SER A 135 41.25 7.14 -2.62
N PRO A 136 41.61 5.94 -2.15
CA PRO A 136 41.07 5.34 -0.92
C PRO A 136 41.31 6.18 0.33
N GLU A 137 42.35 7.00 0.36
CA GLU A 137 42.60 7.95 1.44
C GLU A 137 41.46 8.96 1.63
N LYS A 138 40.74 9.32 0.55
CA LYS A 138 39.56 10.19 0.62
C LYS A 138 38.39 9.51 1.30
N LEU A 139 38.29 8.18 1.23
CA LEU A 139 37.27 7.42 1.98
C LEU A 139 37.50 7.60 3.47
N ALA A 140 38.74 7.44 3.95
CA ALA A 140 39.08 7.64 5.36
C ALA A 140 38.83 9.09 5.82
N GLU A 141 39.16 10.09 4.99
CA GLU A 141 38.83 11.50 5.27
C GLU A 141 37.33 11.72 5.42
N LYS A 142 36.52 11.18 4.50
CA LYS A 142 35.06 11.29 4.53
C LYS A 142 34.44 10.54 5.71
N LEU A 143 34.95 9.36 6.07
CA LEU A 143 34.45 8.59 7.22
C LEU A 143 34.67 9.32 8.55
N ASN A 144 35.76 10.08 8.66
CA ASN A 144 36.06 10.88 9.85
C ASN A 144 35.17 12.12 10.01
N MET A 145 34.42 12.50 8.97
CA MET A 145 33.45 13.59 9.05
C MET A 145 32.23 13.16 9.87
N SER A 146 31.63 14.11 10.59
CA SER A 146 30.31 13.89 11.18
C SER A 146 29.26 13.61 10.11
N ILE A 147 28.18 12.91 10.47
CA ILE A 147 27.08 12.61 9.54
C ILE A 147 26.54 13.88 8.86
N VAL A 148 26.44 14.97 9.61
CA VAL A 148 26.05 16.30 9.11
C VAL A 148 27.00 16.79 8.01
N GLU A 149 28.31 16.73 8.25
CA GLU A 149 29.32 17.18 7.28
C GLU A 149 29.28 16.32 6.00
N LYS A 150 29.12 15.00 6.14
CA LYS A 150 28.96 14.08 4.98
C LYS A 150 27.81 14.53 4.08
N TYR A 151 26.63 14.77 4.66
CA TYR A 151 25.45 15.21 3.90
C TYR A 151 25.55 16.65 3.37
N LEU A 152 26.22 17.56 4.07
CA LEU A 152 26.46 18.92 3.57
C LEU A 152 27.41 18.94 2.38
N HIS A 153 28.50 18.17 2.44
CA HIS A 153 29.41 18.01 1.30
C HIS A 153 28.70 17.42 0.09
N PHE A 154 27.81 16.45 0.32
CA PHE A 154 26.98 15.89 -0.74
C PHE A 154 25.98 16.90 -1.32
N PHE A 155 25.30 17.66 -0.47
CA PHE A 155 24.35 18.68 -0.92
C PHE A 155 25.03 19.80 -1.69
N LYS A 156 26.26 20.18 -1.33
CA LYS A 156 27.05 21.22 -2.01
C LYS A 156 27.11 21.00 -3.53
N ASP A 157 27.30 19.76 -3.97
CA ASP A 157 27.41 19.41 -5.39
C ASP A 157 26.08 19.61 -6.15
N HIS A 158 24.97 19.72 -5.44
CA HIS A 158 23.61 19.87 -5.99
C HIS A 158 22.99 21.23 -5.68
N ALA A 159 23.58 22.00 -4.76
CA ALA A 159 22.97 23.19 -4.17
C ALA A 159 22.65 24.25 -5.23
N GLU A 160 23.59 24.55 -6.13
CA GLU A 160 23.40 25.56 -7.19
C GLU A 160 22.14 25.24 -8.04
N ASN A 161 22.08 24.04 -8.62
CA ASN A 161 20.93 23.58 -9.40
C ASN A 161 19.64 23.51 -8.56
N TRP A 162 19.73 23.13 -7.29
CA TRP A 162 18.58 23.04 -6.40
C TRP A 162 17.95 24.41 -6.16
N PHE A 163 18.77 25.43 -5.88
CA PHE A 163 18.28 26.79 -5.63
C PHE A 163 17.84 27.50 -6.92
N GLU A 164 18.47 27.25 -8.07
CA GLU A 164 17.98 27.79 -9.36
C GLU A 164 16.51 27.44 -9.63
N ASN A 165 16.08 26.23 -9.26
CA ASN A 165 14.71 25.76 -9.50
C ASN A 165 13.69 26.16 -8.43
N ASN A 166 14.13 26.65 -7.26
CA ASN A 166 13.27 26.83 -6.07
C ASN A 166 13.32 28.24 -5.44
N THR A 167 14.16 29.16 -5.93
CA THR A 167 14.38 30.47 -5.28
C THR A 167 13.24 31.48 -5.48
N ASP A 168 12.56 31.48 -6.64
CA ASP A 168 11.56 32.49 -6.97
C ASP A 168 10.39 32.51 -5.96
N TYR A 169 9.84 31.35 -5.64
CA TYR A 169 8.76 31.21 -4.65
C TYR A 169 9.20 31.63 -3.24
N LEU A 170 10.44 31.30 -2.85
CA LEU A 170 10.98 31.65 -1.53
C LEU A 170 11.14 33.17 -1.38
N GLN A 171 11.55 33.86 -2.45
CA GLN A 171 11.69 35.31 -2.44
C GLN A 171 10.33 36.01 -2.34
N GLU A 172 9.31 35.52 -3.05
CA GLU A 172 7.94 36.01 -2.93
C GLU A 172 7.39 35.81 -1.50
N SER A 173 7.55 34.61 -0.94
CA SER A 173 7.12 34.31 0.44
C SER A 173 7.81 35.21 1.46
N TYR A 174 9.13 35.40 1.36
CA TYR A 174 9.87 36.25 2.28
C TYR A 174 9.42 37.72 2.23
N GLN A 175 9.12 38.25 1.03
CA GLN A 175 8.60 39.62 0.89
C GLN A 175 7.23 39.76 1.55
N PHE A 176 6.33 38.81 1.28
CA PHE A 176 5.00 38.78 1.89
C PHE A 176 5.09 38.76 3.42
N PHE A 177 5.83 37.81 4.00
CA PHE A 177 5.93 37.68 5.46
C PHE A 177 6.67 38.83 6.15
N SER A 178 7.60 39.48 5.44
CA SER A 178 8.26 40.70 5.93
C SER A 178 7.29 41.88 6.06
N HIS A 179 6.25 41.95 5.22
CA HIS A 179 5.17 42.92 5.35
C HIS A 179 4.15 42.45 6.40
N PHE A 180 3.69 41.19 6.30
CA PHE A 180 2.66 40.61 7.16
C PHE A 180 3.01 40.73 8.65
N LYS A 181 4.28 40.54 9.03
CA LYS A 181 4.69 40.59 10.45
C LYS A 181 4.68 41.99 11.07
N GLN A 182 4.50 43.06 10.30
CA GLN A 182 4.53 44.43 10.82
C GLN A 182 3.31 44.69 11.70
N LYS A 183 3.54 45.22 12.91
CA LYS A 183 2.47 45.44 13.88
C LYS A 183 1.37 46.37 13.37
N ASP A 184 1.74 47.41 12.63
CA ASP A 184 0.77 48.34 12.04
C ASP A 184 -0.10 47.63 10.99
N HIS A 185 0.51 46.81 10.12
CA HIS A 185 -0.21 46.00 9.15
C HIS A 185 -1.16 45.00 9.82
N LEU A 186 -0.70 44.26 10.84
CA LEU A 186 -1.55 43.33 11.60
C LEU A 186 -2.74 44.01 12.29
N ASN A 187 -2.65 45.30 12.61
CA ASN A 187 -3.76 46.05 13.22
C ASN A 187 -4.78 46.54 12.20
N THR A 188 -4.38 46.69 10.94
CA THR A 188 -5.23 47.16 9.84
C THR A 188 -5.58 46.07 8.82
N MET A 189 -5.02 44.87 8.96
CA MET A 189 -5.23 43.71 8.11
C MET A 189 -6.70 43.42 7.89
N GLU A 190 -7.11 43.28 6.64
CA GLU A 190 -8.46 42.89 6.23
C GLU A 190 -8.49 41.39 5.84
N TRP A 191 -9.66 40.91 5.47
CA TRP A 191 -9.83 39.48 5.18
C TRP A 191 -8.98 39.04 3.98
N GLU A 192 -8.84 39.87 2.96
CA GLU A 192 -8.04 39.59 1.77
C GLU A 192 -6.57 39.28 2.11
N ASP A 193 -5.98 40.01 3.05
CA ASP A 193 -4.61 39.77 3.53
C ASP A 193 -4.48 38.39 4.20
N VAL A 194 -5.53 37.96 4.93
CA VAL A 194 -5.61 36.63 5.55
C VAL A 194 -5.76 35.53 4.50
N GLN A 195 -6.42 35.82 3.36
CA GLN A 195 -6.51 34.87 2.25
C GLN A 195 -5.18 34.73 1.50
N GLU A 196 -4.49 35.85 1.27
CA GLU A 196 -3.17 35.90 0.62
C GLU A 196 -2.12 35.12 1.42
N LEU A 197 -2.17 35.18 2.75
CA LEU A 197 -1.36 34.34 3.64
C LEU A 197 -1.41 32.85 3.25
N GLY A 198 -2.54 32.39 2.74
CA GLY A 198 -2.76 31.02 2.28
C GLY A 198 -1.98 30.61 1.02
N GLU A 199 -1.51 31.55 0.21
CA GLU A 199 -0.66 31.29 -0.96
C GLU A 199 0.79 30.96 -0.54
N HIS A 200 1.21 31.44 0.63
CA HIS A 200 2.59 31.37 1.12
C HIS A 200 2.83 30.28 2.17
N ILE A 201 1.82 29.48 2.51
CA ILE A 201 1.91 28.38 3.48
C ILE A 201 1.67 27.06 2.74
N ASN A 202 2.68 26.20 2.70
CA ASN A 202 2.63 24.90 2.03
C ASN A 202 1.59 23.96 2.64
N SER A 203 1.35 24.07 3.94
CA SER A 203 0.25 23.37 4.63
C SER A 203 -1.14 23.70 4.05
N PHE A 204 -1.25 24.79 3.27
CA PHE A 204 -2.44 25.18 2.51
C PHE A 204 -2.34 24.91 0.99
N ARG A 205 -1.32 24.17 0.49
CA ARG A 205 -1.24 23.76 -0.93
C ARG A 205 -2.45 22.94 -1.40
N MET A 206 -3.08 22.18 -0.50
CA MET A 206 -4.35 21.52 -0.82
C MET A 206 -5.47 22.56 -0.90
N ALA A 207 -6.02 22.76 -2.11
CA ALA A 207 -7.10 23.73 -2.37
C ALA A 207 -8.29 23.61 -1.40
N LEU A 208 -8.55 22.40 -0.86
CA LEU A 208 -9.60 22.16 0.11
C LEU A 208 -9.26 22.64 1.53
N ALA A 209 -8.02 22.46 1.99
CA ALA A 209 -7.55 22.94 3.30
C ALA A 209 -7.53 24.47 3.32
N LYS A 210 -7.00 25.07 2.25
CA LYS A 210 -7.01 26.52 2.03
C LYS A 210 -8.41 27.10 1.93
N LYS A 211 -9.31 26.47 1.16
CA LYS A 211 -10.70 26.91 1.04
C LYS A 211 -11.46 26.80 2.37
N ARG A 212 -11.13 25.84 3.23
CA ARG A 212 -11.75 25.73 4.56
C ARG A 212 -11.23 26.83 5.47
N ALA A 213 -9.91 26.91 5.65
CA ALA A 213 -9.29 27.85 6.58
C ALA A 213 -9.50 29.31 6.16
N LEU A 214 -9.39 29.58 4.86
CA LEU A 214 -9.25 30.92 4.28
C LEU A 214 -10.27 31.21 3.16
N GLY A 215 -11.25 30.35 2.92
CA GLY A 215 -12.26 30.58 1.86
C GLY A 215 -13.36 31.57 2.26
N ASN A 216 -13.72 31.64 3.54
CA ASN A 216 -14.61 32.65 4.12
C ASN A 216 -14.16 32.96 5.57
N PRO A 217 -14.43 34.17 6.10
CA PRO A 217 -14.05 34.50 7.48
C PRO A 217 -14.73 33.56 8.49
N ASN A 218 -13.92 32.85 9.28
CA ASN A 218 -14.40 31.91 10.31
C ASN A 218 -14.49 32.55 11.71
N ALA A 219 -13.95 33.76 11.87
CA ALA A 219 -14.02 34.59 13.06
C ALA A 219 -14.04 36.07 12.63
N SER A 220 -14.30 37.00 13.56
CA SER A 220 -14.20 38.42 13.25
C SER A 220 -12.76 38.78 12.88
N ILE A 221 -12.59 39.76 11.99
CA ILE A 221 -11.26 40.24 11.61
C ILE A 221 -10.46 40.71 12.84
N GLU A 222 -11.13 41.29 13.84
CA GLU A 222 -10.55 41.67 15.13
C GLU A 222 -9.95 40.49 15.89
N HIS A 223 -10.58 39.31 15.81
CA HIS A 223 -10.06 38.08 16.40
C HIS A 223 -8.81 37.58 15.68
N TYR A 224 -8.77 37.63 14.34
CA TYR A 224 -7.56 37.34 13.56
C TYR A 224 -6.43 38.31 13.92
N ARG A 225 -6.71 39.62 13.94
CA ARG A 225 -5.75 40.66 14.33
C ARG A 225 -5.19 40.41 15.73
N LYS A 226 -6.05 40.11 16.71
CA LYS A 226 -5.66 39.77 18.09
C LYS A 226 -4.77 38.53 18.14
N SER A 227 -5.16 37.48 17.43
CA SER A 227 -4.47 36.19 17.42
C SER A 227 -3.06 36.30 16.82
N PHE A 228 -2.93 36.91 15.63
CA PHE A 228 -1.62 37.10 15.01
C PHE A 228 -0.75 38.11 15.77
N ASN A 229 -1.32 39.19 16.33
CA ASN A 229 -0.57 40.09 17.21
C ASN A 229 -0.04 39.37 18.45
N TYR A 230 -0.83 38.47 19.05
CA TYR A 230 -0.38 37.67 20.18
C TYR A 230 0.75 36.71 19.77
N LEU A 231 0.56 35.95 18.68
CA LEU A 231 1.58 35.01 18.19
C LEU A 231 2.90 35.69 17.83
N ILE A 232 2.86 36.85 17.18
CA ILE A 232 4.05 37.52 16.61
C ILE A 232 4.68 38.51 17.61
N HIS A 233 3.87 39.36 18.25
CA HIS A 233 4.33 40.48 19.10
C HIS A 233 4.03 40.31 20.60
N GLY A 234 3.50 39.16 21.02
CA GLY A 234 3.22 38.88 22.42
C GLY A 234 4.50 38.86 23.28
N THR A 235 4.35 39.21 24.56
CA THR A 235 5.48 39.31 25.51
C THR A 235 5.86 37.98 26.17
N GLU A 236 5.02 36.96 26.05
CA GLU A 236 5.30 35.63 26.57
C GLU A 236 6.35 34.89 25.72
N PRO A 237 7.06 33.89 26.29
CA PRO A 237 7.98 33.06 25.52
C PRO A 237 7.31 32.45 24.29
N LEU A 238 8.03 32.38 23.16
CA LEU A 238 7.46 31.93 21.88
C LEU A 238 6.77 30.56 22.00
N LYS A 239 7.37 29.60 22.72
CA LYS A 239 6.75 28.29 22.98
C LYS A 239 5.33 28.40 23.53
N ARG A 240 5.13 29.27 24.53
CA ARG A 240 3.83 29.48 25.16
C ARG A 240 2.86 30.18 24.21
N ARG A 241 3.35 31.14 23.44
CA ARG A 241 2.53 31.83 22.43
C ARG A 241 2.04 30.86 21.35
N MET A 242 2.89 29.94 20.89
CA MET A 242 2.52 28.89 19.93
C MET A 242 1.45 27.96 20.51
N ASP A 243 1.63 27.46 21.73
CA ASP A 243 0.65 26.57 22.37
C ASP A 243 -0.70 27.27 22.59
N GLN A 244 -0.68 28.51 23.08
CA GLN A 244 -1.90 29.29 23.32
C GLN A 244 -2.59 29.67 22.01
N PHE A 245 -1.84 29.95 20.94
CA PHE A 245 -2.42 30.24 19.63
C PHE A 245 -3.15 29.01 19.04
N VAL A 246 -2.75 27.79 19.37
CA VAL A 246 -3.43 26.59 18.87
C VAL A 246 -4.61 26.17 19.76
N HIS A 247 -4.50 26.36 21.08
CA HIS A 247 -5.44 25.77 22.04
C HIS A 247 -6.38 26.77 22.72
N HIS A 248 -5.99 28.03 22.89
CA HIS A 248 -6.73 28.97 23.72
C HIS A 248 -7.79 29.71 22.91
N GLU A 249 -9.04 29.70 23.38
CA GLU A 249 -10.20 30.27 22.69
C GLU A 249 -10.00 31.76 22.30
N ASP A 250 -9.25 32.53 23.09
CA ASP A 250 -8.94 33.94 22.78
C ASP A 250 -8.00 34.16 21.58
N TYR A 251 -7.27 33.14 21.14
CA TYR A 251 -6.22 33.25 20.12
C TYR A 251 -6.32 32.17 19.03
N LYS A 252 -7.11 31.12 19.26
CA LYS A 252 -7.27 30.02 18.34
C LYS A 252 -7.91 30.49 17.05
N LEU A 253 -7.24 30.16 15.94
CA LEU A 253 -7.75 30.39 14.60
C LEU A 253 -8.08 29.09 13.89
N PHE A 254 -9.18 29.17 13.17
CA PHE A 254 -9.73 28.09 12.42
C PHE A 254 -8.80 27.63 11.27
N GLY A 255 -8.40 26.35 11.26
CA GLY A 255 -7.51 25.81 10.24
C GLY A 255 -6.02 26.11 10.46
N PHE A 256 -5.65 26.75 11.57
CA PHE A 256 -4.26 27.05 11.94
C PHE A 256 -3.77 26.06 13.02
N GLY A 257 -3.52 24.82 12.62
CA GLY A 257 -2.95 23.76 13.48
C GLY A 257 -1.43 23.84 13.62
N TYR A 258 -0.82 22.84 14.26
CA TYR A 258 0.62 22.80 14.54
C TYR A 258 1.51 22.96 13.30
N SER A 259 1.16 22.30 12.19
CA SER A 259 1.88 22.38 10.91
C SER A 259 1.90 23.82 10.36
N VAL A 260 0.73 24.46 10.32
CA VAL A 260 0.56 25.84 9.86
C VAL A 260 1.30 26.81 10.79
N VAL A 261 1.17 26.66 12.11
CA VAL A 261 1.83 27.55 13.08
C VAL A 261 3.35 27.41 13.02
N SER A 262 3.86 26.19 12.86
CA SER A 262 5.29 25.95 12.65
C SER A 262 5.81 26.66 11.40
N GLU A 263 5.10 26.51 10.28
CA GLU A 263 5.44 27.13 9.00
C GLU A 263 5.31 28.66 9.05
N LEU A 264 4.31 29.19 9.75
CA LEU A 264 4.19 30.63 10.03
C LEU A 264 5.41 31.15 10.77
N ILE A 265 5.82 30.49 11.86
CA ILE A 265 6.99 30.94 12.64
C ILE A 265 8.26 30.87 11.80
N GLY A 266 8.46 29.80 11.02
CA GLY A 266 9.59 29.66 10.10
C GLY A 266 9.64 30.78 9.05
N ASN A 267 8.50 31.17 8.48
CA ASN A 267 8.43 32.26 7.50
C ASN A 267 8.50 33.67 8.11
N ILE A 268 8.00 33.86 9.34
CA ILE A 268 7.96 35.18 10.03
C ILE A 268 9.31 35.54 10.64
N PHE A 269 10.01 34.54 11.18
CA PHE A 269 11.31 34.67 11.84
C PHE A 269 12.38 33.77 11.18
N PRO A 270 12.57 33.83 9.85
CA PRO A 270 13.50 32.97 9.11
C PRO A 270 14.98 33.31 9.39
N GLU A 271 15.26 34.36 10.15
CA GLU A 271 16.58 34.68 10.68
C GLU A 271 16.88 33.96 12.00
N GLU A 272 15.84 33.53 12.73
CA GLU A 272 15.96 33.00 14.09
C GLU A 272 15.58 31.52 14.20
N PHE A 273 14.63 31.05 13.40
CA PHE A 273 14.10 29.70 13.51
C PHE A 273 14.03 28.97 12.17
N CYS A 274 14.41 27.69 12.20
CA CYS A 274 14.13 26.74 11.15
C CYS A 274 12.65 26.32 11.17
N PHE A 275 12.16 25.85 10.03
CA PHE A 275 10.86 25.22 9.93
C PHE A 275 10.86 23.92 10.75
N TYR A 276 9.70 23.59 11.32
CA TYR A 276 9.51 22.39 12.14
C TYR A 276 8.29 21.62 11.63
N ASN A 277 8.40 21.09 10.41
CA ASN A 277 7.38 20.22 9.83
C ASN A 277 7.88 18.75 9.83
N GLN A 278 7.05 17.81 9.35
CA GLN A 278 7.43 16.39 9.33
C GLN A 278 8.68 16.12 8.48
N ARG A 279 8.80 16.78 7.33
CA ARG A 279 9.93 16.64 6.41
C ARG A 279 11.23 17.05 7.11
N ASP A 280 11.23 18.19 7.79
CA ASP A 280 12.41 18.72 8.49
C ASP A 280 12.81 17.86 9.68
N ARG A 281 11.82 17.33 10.40
CA ARG A 281 12.07 16.36 11.48
C ARG A 281 12.70 15.08 10.95
N VAL A 282 12.19 14.49 9.87
CA VAL A 282 12.78 13.28 9.29
C VAL A 282 14.20 13.55 8.80
N ALA A 283 14.45 14.70 8.17
CA ALA A 283 15.79 15.10 7.76
C ALA A 283 16.75 15.23 8.95
N ALA A 284 16.37 15.99 9.98
CA ALA A 284 17.22 16.22 11.14
C ALA A 284 17.37 14.96 12.02
N GLU A 285 16.28 14.29 12.38
CA GLU A 285 16.27 13.22 13.39
C GLU A 285 16.67 11.86 12.80
N ASN A 286 16.22 11.54 11.59
CA ASN A 286 16.42 10.19 11.03
C ASN A 286 17.61 10.14 10.06
N ILE A 287 17.83 11.18 9.27
CA ILE A 287 18.90 11.20 8.26
C ILE A 287 20.20 11.77 8.84
N LEU A 288 20.10 12.88 9.57
CA LEU A 288 21.24 13.51 10.24
C LEU A 288 21.46 12.98 11.68
N GLU A 289 20.62 12.04 12.14
CA GLU A 289 20.71 11.38 13.45
C GLU A 289 20.80 12.36 14.63
N LEU A 290 20.19 13.54 14.49
CA LEU A 290 20.11 14.52 15.56
C LEU A 290 19.08 14.05 16.60
N THR A 291 19.36 14.32 17.87
CA THR A 291 18.49 13.89 18.97
C THR A 291 17.98 15.09 19.76
N PRO A 292 16.91 15.75 19.29
CA PRO A 292 16.24 16.77 20.08
C PRO A 292 15.75 16.11 21.37
N GLY A 293 16.18 16.62 22.54
CA GLY A 293 15.95 16.00 23.86
C GLY A 293 14.49 16.04 24.33
N TYR A 294 13.57 15.47 23.55
CA TYR A 294 12.14 15.42 23.84
C TYR A 294 11.86 14.61 25.10
N ALA A 295 10.92 15.11 25.90
CA ALA A 295 10.46 14.48 27.12
C ALA A 295 8.95 14.23 27.05
N ARG A 296 8.51 13.18 27.76
CA ARG A 296 7.08 12.85 27.86
C ARG A 296 6.35 14.00 28.55
N GLY A 297 5.35 14.55 27.87
CA GLY A 297 4.56 15.70 28.34
C GLY A 297 5.03 17.06 27.80
N ASP A 298 6.07 17.11 26.96
CA ASP A 298 6.44 18.35 26.26
C ASP A 298 5.28 18.85 25.39
N THR A 299 4.99 20.15 25.51
CA THR A 299 4.02 20.84 24.63
C THR A 299 4.57 21.00 23.21
N PHE A 300 3.71 21.37 22.25
CA PHE A 300 4.12 21.63 20.88
C PHE A 300 5.22 22.71 20.81
N GLY A 301 5.03 23.83 21.51
CA GLY A 301 6.02 24.89 21.61
C GLY A 301 7.33 24.44 22.26
N GLU A 302 7.29 23.49 23.21
CA GLU A 302 8.50 22.93 23.82
C GLU A 302 9.27 22.04 22.86
N LYS A 303 8.58 21.18 22.10
CA LYS A 303 9.19 20.36 21.05
C LYS A 303 9.79 21.23 19.95
N PHE A 304 9.11 22.31 19.56
CA PHE A 304 9.65 23.29 18.62
C PHE A 304 10.97 23.88 19.13
N ILE A 305 11.01 24.42 20.35
CA ILE A 305 12.24 25.02 20.89
C ILE A 305 13.37 24.01 21.02
N LYS A 306 13.10 22.79 21.53
CA LYS A 306 14.10 21.72 21.63
C LYS A 306 14.69 21.32 20.28
N PHE A 307 13.88 21.35 19.22
CA PHE A 307 14.37 21.13 17.87
C PHE A 307 15.34 22.24 17.43
N GLN A 308 14.98 23.51 17.63
CA GLN A 308 15.85 24.65 17.29
C GLN A 308 17.16 24.64 18.09
N GLU A 309 17.08 24.33 19.39
CA GLU A 309 18.25 24.16 20.26
C GLU A 309 19.14 23.03 19.77
N CYS A 310 18.57 21.88 19.37
CA CYS A 310 19.31 20.77 18.80
C CYS A 310 20.06 21.15 17.52
N LEU A 311 19.44 21.91 16.60
CA LEU A 311 20.12 22.40 15.39
C LEU A 311 21.29 23.32 15.74
N LYS A 312 21.12 24.17 16.74
CA LYS A 312 22.15 25.11 17.20
C LYS A 312 23.30 24.40 17.91
N GLU A 313 23.01 23.46 18.80
CA GLU A 313 24.01 22.67 19.54
C GLU A 313 24.89 21.84 18.60
N ASN A 314 24.31 21.36 17.49
CA ASN A 314 25.04 20.60 16.46
C ASN A 314 25.70 21.48 15.39
N GLY A 315 25.56 22.81 15.50
CA GLY A 315 26.20 23.79 14.62
C GLY A 315 25.76 23.70 13.16
N ILE A 316 24.48 23.37 12.90
CA ILE A 316 23.98 23.09 11.54
C ILE A 316 24.18 24.28 10.62
N VAL A 317 23.89 25.50 11.09
CA VAL A 317 24.03 26.73 10.30
C VAL A 317 25.50 27.06 10.03
N GLU A 318 26.35 26.97 11.05
CA GLU A 318 27.77 27.25 10.94
C GLU A 318 28.44 26.29 9.95
N LYS A 319 28.15 24.99 10.06
CA LYS A 319 28.65 23.96 9.14
C LYS A 319 28.11 24.14 7.72
N TYR A 320 26.84 24.47 7.56
CA TYR A 320 26.26 24.74 6.24
C TYR A 320 26.99 25.91 5.56
N LEU A 321 27.20 27.01 6.27
CA LEU A 321 27.91 28.19 5.74
C LEU A 321 29.38 27.90 5.43
N GLU A 322 30.04 27.04 6.21
CA GLU A 322 31.43 26.64 5.98
C GLU A 322 31.58 25.72 4.76
N VAL A 323 30.69 24.73 4.62
CA VAL A 323 30.80 23.67 3.61
C VAL A 323 30.15 24.09 2.28
N VAL A 324 28.86 24.41 2.32
CA VAL A 324 28.03 24.73 1.16
C VAL A 324 28.24 26.19 0.77
N GLY A 325 28.27 27.08 1.77
CA GLY A 325 28.25 28.52 1.56
C GLY A 325 26.84 29.02 1.20
N LYS A 326 26.60 30.31 1.44
CA LYS A 326 25.29 30.92 1.20
C LYS A 326 24.97 30.94 -0.30
N GLN A 327 23.81 30.41 -0.69
CA GLN A 327 23.40 30.27 -2.09
C GLN A 327 22.46 31.40 -2.54
N THR A 328 21.78 32.06 -1.61
CA THR A 328 20.76 33.07 -1.90
C THR A 328 21.00 34.36 -1.11
N SER A 329 20.23 35.41 -1.44
CA SER A 329 20.17 36.63 -0.62
C SER A 329 19.23 36.52 0.58
N LEU A 330 18.46 35.43 0.69
CA LEU A 330 17.42 35.22 1.71
C LEU A 330 18.01 34.89 3.09
N PRO A 331 17.20 34.96 4.16
CA PRO A 331 17.60 34.49 5.49
C PRO A 331 18.04 33.03 5.50
N ILE A 332 18.96 32.70 6.41
CA ILE A 332 19.67 31.41 6.41
C ILE A 332 18.75 30.20 6.61
N PHE A 333 17.69 30.32 7.41
CA PHE A 333 16.82 29.17 7.67
C PHE A 333 15.91 28.79 6.49
N TYR A 334 15.75 29.65 5.48
CA TYR A 334 15.19 29.21 4.20
C TYR A 334 16.15 28.26 3.47
N GLU A 335 17.45 28.53 3.50
CA GLU A 335 18.42 27.62 2.88
C GLU A 335 18.55 26.30 3.65
N ILE A 336 18.48 26.34 4.99
CA ILE A 336 18.46 25.13 5.82
C ILE A 336 17.19 24.30 5.58
N ASP A 337 16.03 24.95 5.45
CA ASP A 337 14.77 24.29 5.06
C ASP A 337 14.88 23.57 3.71
N GLN A 338 15.52 24.21 2.74
CA GLN A 338 15.77 23.62 1.42
C GLN A 338 16.76 22.46 1.47
N PHE A 339 17.80 22.56 2.30
CA PHE A 339 18.70 21.44 2.57
C PHE A 339 17.93 20.24 3.16
N PHE A 340 17.09 20.47 4.18
CA PHE A 340 16.25 19.40 4.74
C PHE A 340 15.24 18.84 3.73
N SER A 341 14.72 19.67 2.84
CA SER A 341 13.86 19.22 1.73
C SER A 341 14.59 18.25 0.81
N TYR A 342 15.80 18.62 0.39
CA TYR A 342 16.66 17.78 -0.43
C TYR A 342 16.96 16.44 0.25
N LEU A 343 17.29 16.46 1.55
CA LEU A 343 17.54 15.23 2.31
C LEU A 343 16.31 14.33 2.35
N PHE A 344 15.14 14.88 2.66
CA PHE A 344 13.91 14.10 2.72
C PHE A 344 13.55 13.47 1.37
N GLU A 345 13.66 14.21 0.27
CA GLU A 345 13.32 13.69 -1.06
C GLU A 345 14.24 12.56 -1.53
N ASN A 346 15.54 12.65 -1.21
CA ASN A 346 16.55 11.71 -1.70
C ASN A 346 16.85 10.55 -0.74
N PHE A 347 16.64 10.74 0.56
CA PHE A 347 17.03 9.78 1.61
C PHE A 347 15.90 9.43 2.57
N GLY A 348 14.80 10.18 2.59
CA GLY A 348 13.67 9.94 3.50
C GLY A 348 12.84 8.68 3.22
N LYS A 349 13.17 7.92 2.16
CA LYS A 349 12.43 6.73 1.71
C LYS A 349 13.12 5.38 2.00
N LYS A 350 14.02 5.28 2.98
CA LYS A 350 14.64 3.99 3.36
C LYS A 350 14.36 3.55 4.82
N GLU A 351 14.00 2.26 4.92
CA GLU A 351 14.00 1.36 6.08
C GLU A 351 12.87 1.47 7.13
N THR A 352 11.74 0.84 6.80
CA THR A 352 10.92 0.06 7.75
C THR A 352 11.22 -1.44 7.54
N VAL A 353 12.42 -1.89 7.89
CA VAL A 353 12.78 -3.31 8.17
C VAL A 353 14.05 -3.21 9.05
N ILE A 354 14.25 -3.79 10.23
CA ILE A 354 14.09 -5.16 10.72
C ILE A 354 14.00 -5.07 12.27
N ALA A 355 12.95 -5.62 12.87
CA ALA A 355 12.98 -6.07 14.25
C ALA A 355 12.39 -7.50 14.28
N GLU A 356 13.27 -8.48 14.46
CA GLU A 356 13.04 -9.87 14.90
C GLU A 356 11.69 -10.52 14.50
N GLU A 357 11.66 -11.20 13.35
CA GLU A 357 10.58 -12.14 13.03
C GLU A 357 10.78 -13.46 13.81
N GLU A 358 9.88 -13.73 14.76
CA GLU A 358 9.31 -15.08 14.85
C GLU A 358 8.64 -15.36 13.50
N THR A 359 9.23 -16.22 12.69
CA THR A 359 8.67 -16.57 11.37
C THR A 359 7.30 -17.22 11.57
N ILE A 360 6.27 -16.55 11.06
CA ILE A 360 4.89 -17.04 11.11
C ILE A 360 4.80 -18.27 10.18
N PRO A 361 4.32 -19.43 10.68
CA PRO A 361 4.25 -20.66 9.89
C PRO A 361 3.29 -20.51 8.70
N GLN A 362 3.69 -21.02 7.53
CA GLN A 362 2.89 -20.95 6.31
C GLN A 362 1.90 -22.12 6.25
N TYR A 363 0.81 -21.94 5.51
CA TYR A 363 -0.24 -22.93 5.27
C TYR A 363 -0.34 -23.26 3.78
N TRP A 364 -0.37 -24.55 3.48
CA TRP A 364 -0.31 -25.09 2.12
C TRP A 364 -1.51 -25.97 1.83
N LEU A 365 -2.10 -25.82 0.65
CA LEU A 365 -3.17 -26.69 0.15
C LEU A 365 -2.60 -27.66 -0.89
N LEU A 366 -2.75 -28.97 -0.67
CA LEU A 366 -2.18 -30.02 -1.53
C LEU A 366 -3.24 -31.04 -1.99
N ALA A 367 -3.21 -31.38 -3.28
CA ALA A 367 -4.01 -32.47 -3.86
C ALA A 367 -3.32 -33.83 -3.66
N ALA A 368 -4.06 -34.86 -3.22
CA ALA A 368 -3.54 -36.22 -3.09
C ALA A 368 -3.64 -37.04 -4.39
N GLY A 369 -3.26 -36.44 -5.53
CA GLY A 369 -3.36 -37.07 -6.86
C GLY A 369 -4.80 -37.12 -7.42
N GLU A 370 -4.93 -37.49 -8.71
CA GLU A 370 -6.22 -37.55 -9.40
C GLU A 370 -7.18 -38.54 -8.74
N GLY A 371 -8.36 -38.09 -8.31
CA GLY A 371 -9.29 -38.94 -7.55
C GLY A 371 -8.84 -39.29 -6.13
N ASN A 372 -7.76 -38.71 -5.61
CA ASN A 372 -7.21 -38.89 -4.25
C ASN A 372 -6.60 -40.26 -3.96
N PHE A 373 -6.11 -40.94 -4.98
CA PHE A 373 -5.51 -42.27 -4.80
C PHE A 373 -4.31 -42.27 -3.84
N MET A 374 -3.60 -41.15 -3.67
CA MET A 374 -2.45 -41.05 -2.76
C MET A 374 -2.84 -40.84 -1.30
N TRP A 375 -4.11 -40.58 -0.99
CA TRP A 375 -4.52 -40.25 0.38
C TRP A 375 -4.27 -41.41 1.36
N GLY A 376 -4.48 -42.65 0.91
CA GLY A 376 -4.19 -43.83 1.73
C GLY A 376 -2.71 -43.89 2.14
N ASP A 377 -1.80 -43.67 1.18
CA ASP A 377 -0.36 -43.64 1.41
C ASP A 377 0.06 -42.49 2.34
N PHE A 378 -0.47 -41.28 2.14
CA PHE A 378 -0.15 -40.12 2.98
C PHE A 378 -0.55 -40.33 4.44
N LYS A 379 -1.70 -40.97 4.64
CA LYS A 379 -2.25 -41.25 5.97
C LYS A 379 -1.51 -42.38 6.67
N GLU A 380 -1.22 -43.48 5.98
CA GLU A 380 -0.58 -44.67 6.59
C GLU A 380 0.91 -44.46 6.89
N ASN A 381 1.59 -43.66 6.08
CA ASN A 381 3.05 -43.48 6.16
C ASN A 381 3.47 -42.10 6.69
N GLU A 382 2.53 -41.24 7.12
CA GLU A 382 2.78 -39.93 7.72
C GLU A 382 3.67 -39.01 6.85
N HIS A 383 3.38 -38.96 5.55
CA HIS A 383 4.09 -38.09 4.60
C HIS A 383 3.13 -37.48 3.58
N ILE A 384 3.64 -36.48 2.86
CA ILE A 384 3.05 -35.96 1.63
C ILE A 384 4.05 -36.11 0.48
N ALA A 385 3.54 -36.22 -0.73
CA ALA A 385 4.35 -36.40 -1.92
C ALA A 385 3.75 -35.73 -3.16
N ILE A 386 4.58 -35.44 -4.17
CA ILE A 386 4.15 -34.96 -5.48
C ILE A 386 4.72 -35.83 -6.62
N GLY A 387 4.00 -35.90 -7.74
CA GLY A 387 4.10 -36.99 -8.73
C GLY A 387 4.75 -36.65 -10.07
N TRP A 388 5.88 -35.94 -10.07
CA TRP A 388 6.70 -35.67 -11.26
C TRP A 388 8.03 -36.42 -11.18
N ASP A 389 7.95 -37.75 -11.19
CA ASP A 389 9.11 -38.63 -10.92
C ASP A 389 10.19 -38.58 -12.01
N GLU A 390 9.79 -38.22 -13.22
CA GLU A 390 10.65 -38.07 -14.38
C GLU A 390 11.56 -36.85 -14.30
N LEU A 391 11.20 -35.84 -13.49
CA LEU A 391 12.08 -34.70 -13.17
C LEU A 391 13.22 -35.11 -12.22
N GLY A 392 13.17 -36.30 -11.61
CA GLY A 392 14.15 -36.70 -10.62
C GLY A 392 14.12 -35.82 -9.37
N ASP A 393 15.30 -35.52 -8.82
CA ASP A 393 15.38 -34.69 -7.62
C ASP A 393 15.15 -33.21 -7.96
N LEU A 394 14.03 -32.66 -7.46
CA LEU A 394 13.64 -31.28 -7.68
C LEU A 394 14.64 -30.24 -7.16
N LYS A 395 15.54 -30.61 -6.23
CA LYS A 395 16.63 -29.75 -5.77
C LYS A 395 17.74 -29.58 -6.80
N ALA A 396 17.74 -30.35 -7.89
CA ALA A 396 18.66 -30.17 -9.01
C ALA A 396 18.36 -28.91 -9.84
N TYR A 397 17.16 -28.34 -9.71
CA TYR A 397 16.73 -27.15 -10.45
C TYR A 397 16.84 -25.90 -9.57
N GLY A 398 17.56 -24.88 -10.02
CA GLY A 398 17.81 -23.63 -9.30
C GLY A 398 16.64 -22.65 -9.35
N SER A 399 15.72 -22.81 -10.30
CA SER A 399 14.58 -21.90 -10.49
C SER A 399 13.31 -22.62 -10.96
N LYS A 400 12.16 -22.00 -10.70
CA LYS A 400 10.87 -22.41 -11.28
C LYS A 400 10.94 -22.49 -12.81
N ARG A 401 11.73 -21.64 -13.46
CA ARG A 401 11.84 -21.61 -14.92
C ARG A 401 12.54 -22.86 -15.46
N GLU A 402 13.62 -23.31 -14.82
CA GLU A 402 14.31 -24.55 -15.20
C GLU A 402 13.38 -25.77 -15.07
N ILE A 403 12.59 -25.85 -13.99
CA ILE A 403 11.58 -26.90 -13.85
C ILE A 403 10.52 -26.80 -14.98
N MET A 404 10.13 -25.58 -15.37
CA MET A 404 9.20 -25.36 -16.48
C MET A 404 9.76 -25.81 -17.83
N GLU A 405 11.04 -25.56 -18.08
CA GLU A 405 11.74 -25.98 -19.29
C GLU A 405 11.89 -27.50 -19.34
N ALA A 406 12.31 -28.13 -18.23
CA ALA A 406 12.38 -29.59 -18.12
C ALA A 406 11.01 -30.27 -18.32
N LEU A 407 9.93 -29.69 -17.79
CA LEU A 407 8.57 -30.21 -17.99
C LEU A 407 8.09 -30.07 -19.45
N LYS A 408 8.48 -29.01 -20.16
CA LYS A 408 8.15 -28.85 -21.58
C LYS A 408 8.82 -29.90 -22.44
N GLU A 409 10.10 -30.14 -22.18
CA GLU A 409 10.89 -31.15 -22.90
C GLU A 409 10.33 -32.55 -22.62
N LEU A 410 10.03 -32.86 -21.36
CA LEU A 410 9.49 -34.15 -20.95
C LEU A 410 8.14 -34.48 -21.58
N TYR A 411 7.22 -33.51 -21.64
CA TYR A 411 5.87 -33.73 -22.17
C TYR A 411 5.74 -33.43 -23.67
N GLU A 412 6.82 -32.98 -24.32
CA GLU A 412 6.82 -32.52 -25.72
C GLU A 412 5.70 -31.50 -25.99
N VAL A 413 5.56 -30.51 -25.10
CA VAL A 413 4.48 -29.50 -25.17
C VAL A 413 4.98 -28.10 -25.48
N ASP A 414 4.29 -27.43 -26.40
CA ASP A 414 4.60 -26.04 -26.80
C ASP A 414 4.01 -24.97 -25.85
N TYR A 415 3.29 -25.37 -24.79
CA TYR A 415 2.75 -24.46 -23.78
C TYR A 415 3.61 -24.44 -22.51
N ASN A 416 3.49 -23.37 -21.71
CA ASN A 416 4.22 -23.23 -20.45
C ASN A 416 3.46 -23.91 -19.29
N PRO A 417 3.94 -25.04 -18.71
CA PRO A 417 3.30 -25.70 -17.56
C PRO A 417 3.57 -24.93 -16.25
N SER A 418 3.15 -23.67 -16.21
CA SER A 418 3.53 -22.70 -15.16
C SER A 418 3.05 -23.07 -13.77
N ASN A 419 1.95 -23.83 -13.67
CA ASN A 419 1.40 -24.29 -12.39
C ASN A 419 2.15 -25.51 -11.85
N ASP A 420 2.52 -26.45 -12.72
CA ASP A 420 3.25 -27.67 -12.34
C ASP A 420 4.69 -27.32 -11.97
N ALA A 421 5.31 -26.41 -12.74
CA ALA A 421 6.62 -25.87 -12.40
C ALA A 421 6.62 -25.13 -11.06
N LEU A 422 5.56 -24.37 -10.77
CA LEU A 422 5.41 -23.70 -9.48
C LEU A 422 5.25 -24.73 -8.36
N ALA A 423 4.36 -25.70 -8.50
CA ALA A 423 4.11 -26.71 -7.48
C ALA A 423 5.38 -27.50 -7.11
N ASN A 424 6.16 -27.92 -8.11
CA ASN A 424 7.43 -28.62 -7.89
C ASN A 424 8.46 -27.72 -7.20
N TYR A 425 8.60 -26.46 -7.65
CA TYR A 425 9.53 -25.51 -7.03
C TYR A 425 9.18 -25.23 -5.56
N GLN A 426 7.91 -24.91 -5.29
CA GLN A 426 7.44 -24.57 -3.94
C GLN A 426 7.57 -25.76 -2.99
N PHE A 427 7.22 -26.96 -3.45
CA PHE A 427 7.33 -28.17 -2.65
C PHE A 427 8.79 -28.46 -2.22
N ALA A 428 9.75 -28.26 -3.12
CA ALA A 428 11.16 -28.50 -2.84
C ALA A 428 11.84 -27.35 -2.07
N ASN A 429 11.46 -26.09 -2.33
CA ASN A 429 12.24 -24.92 -1.90
C ASN A 429 11.51 -23.98 -0.92
N GLU A 430 10.18 -23.90 -0.94
CA GLU A 430 9.44 -22.89 -0.15
C GLU A 430 8.75 -23.51 1.08
N ILE A 431 8.25 -24.75 0.99
CA ILE A 431 7.70 -25.45 2.17
C ILE A 431 8.83 -25.65 3.20
N SER A 432 8.59 -25.24 4.45
CA SER A 432 9.56 -25.32 5.54
C SER A 432 9.07 -26.20 6.70
N VAL A 433 9.99 -26.70 7.52
CA VAL A 433 9.63 -27.38 8.78
C VAL A 433 8.92 -26.38 9.70
N GLY A 434 7.74 -26.75 10.20
CA GLY A 434 6.91 -25.86 11.00
C GLY A 434 5.64 -25.38 10.29
N ASP A 435 5.62 -25.43 8.95
CA ASP A 435 4.45 -25.12 8.13
C ASP A 435 3.33 -26.16 8.31
N TYR A 436 2.12 -25.81 7.89
CA TYR A 436 0.96 -26.69 7.88
C TYR A 436 0.51 -27.02 6.47
N VAL A 437 -0.04 -28.22 6.28
CA VAL A 437 -0.60 -28.69 5.02
C VAL A 437 -2.04 -29.17 5.22
N LEU A 438 -2.92 -28.74 4.31
CA LEU A 438 -4.30 -29.20 4.17
C LEU A 438 -4.39 -30.05 2.90
N ILE A 439 -4.93 -31.27 3.02
CA ILE A 439 -5.15 -32.16 1.89
C ILE A 439 -6.57 -32.00 1.39
N LYS A 440 -6.71 -31.70 0.09
CA LYS A 440 -8.01 -31.57 -0.56
C LYS A 440 -8.40 -32.81 -1.36
N ARG A 441 -9.71 -33.06 -1.41
CA ARG A 441 -10.38 -33.99 -2.32
C ARG A 441 -11.30 -33.25 -3.28
N GLY A 442 -10.85 -33.17 -4.53
CA GLY A 442 -11.56 -32.36 -5.53
C GLY A 442 -11.53 -30.88 -5.15
N THR A 443 -12.61 -30.17 -5.45
CA THR A 443 -12.69 -28.71 -5.30
C THR A 443 -13.54 -28.25 -4.12
N HIS A 444 -14.13 -29.15 -3.33
CA HIS A 444 -15.06 -28.77 -2.26
C HIS A 444 -14.89 -29.59 -0.99
N LYS A 445 -13.79 -30.35 -0.85
CA LYS A 445 -13.56 -31.17 0.34
C LYS A 445 -12.13 -31.10 0.82
N LEU A 446 -11.95 -31.03 2.14
CA LEU A 446 -10.69 -31.29 2.82
C LEU A 446 -10.75 -32.66 3.51
N ILE A 447 -9.61 -33.33 3.58
CA ILE A 447 -9.51 -34.69 4.15
C ILE A 447 -8.39 -34.87 5.19
N GLY A 448 -7.43 -33.95 5.24
CA GLY A 448 -6.35 -33.98 6.22
C GLY A 448 -5.80 -32.61 6.53
N TYR A 449 -5.37 -32.41 7.77
CA TYR A 449 -4.62 -31.24 8.23
C TYR A 449 -3.47 -31.70 9.10
N GLY A 450 -2.26 -31.32 8.74
CA GLY A 450 -1.04 -31.77 9.43
C GLY A 450 0.07 -30.74 9.37
N LYS A 451 1.08 -30.93 10.22
CA LYS A 451 2.26 -30.07 10.32
C LYS A 451 3.45 -30.74 9.64
N ILE A 452 4.20 -29.97 8.86
CA ILE A 452 5.42 -30.43 8.18
C ILE A 452 6.54 -30.56 9.22
N VAL A 453 7.10 -31.76 9.34
CA VAL A 453 8.10 -32.11 10.35
C VAL A 453 9.43 -32.56 9.74
N SER A 454 9.59 -32.50 8.42
CA SER A 454 10.87 -32.72 7.76
C SER A 454 11.14 -31.77 6.60
N GLU A 455 12.42 -31.57 6.33
CA GLU A 455 12.89 -31.04 5.06
C GLU A 455 12.47 -31.94 3.89
N TYR A 456 12.53 -31.38 2.69
CA TYR A 456 12.30 -32.10 1.45
C TYR A 456 13.31 -33.25 1.29
N LYS A 457 12.83 -34.40 0.86
CA LYS A 457 13.64 -35.58 0.54
C LYS A 457 13.18 -36.18 -0.78
N PHE A 458 14.13 -36.45 -1.67
CA PHE A 458 13.93 -37.31 -2.83
C PHE A 458 14.28 -38.76 -2.45
N ASP A 459 13.36 -39.70 -2.72
CA ASP A 459 13.55 -41.13 -2.44
C ASP A 459 13.50 -41.98 -3.73
N PRO A 460 14.65 -42.30 -4.34
CA PRO A 460 14.70 -43.03 -5.60
C PRO A 460 14.26 -44.49 -5.48
N ALA A 461 14.09 -45.03 -4.27
CA ALA A 461 13.68 -46.42 -4.06
C ALA A 461 12.16 -46.62 -4.22
N ARG A 462 11.37 -45.55 -4.28
CA ARG A 462 9.93 -45.62 -4.55
C ARG A 462 9.65 -45.77 -6.05
N GLU A 463 8.61 -46.53 -6.38
CA GLU A 463 8.17 -46.70 -7.77
C GLU A 463 7.61 -45.39 -8.36
N SER A 464 6.86 -44.62 -7.56
CA SER A 464 6.31 -43.32 -7.93
C SER A 464 6.17 -42.38 -6.72
N PHE A 465 5.99 -41.08 -6.97
CA PHE A 465 5.91 -39.99 -5.98
C PHE A 465 7.14 -39.95 -5.07
N LYS A 466 8.31 -39.80 -5.69
CA LYS A 466 9.64 -39.87 -5.06
C LYS A 466 9.98 -38.61 -4.24
N SER A 467 9.30 -37.49 -4.48
CA SER A 467 9.49 -36.23 -3.77
C SER A 467 8.63 -36.16 -2.51
N LEU A 468 9.24 -36.16 -1.32
CA LEU A 468 8.57 -36.41 -0.04
C LEU A 468 8.85 -35.35 1.03
N ARG A 469 7.87 -35.16 1.91
CA ARG A 469 8.02 -34.51 3.22
C ARG A 469 7.21 -35.25 4.28
N LYS A 470 7.76 -35.41 5.48
CA LYS A 470 7.03 -36.00 6.61
C LYS A 470 6.03 -35.02 7.20
N VAL A 471 4.87 -35.52 7.58
CA VAL A 471 3.76 -34.75 8.14
C VAL A 471 3.26 -35.42 9.40
N GLU A 472 3.15 -34.64 10.48
CA GLU A 472 2.42 -35.04 11.67
C GLU A 472 0.95 -34.61 11.52
N TRP A 473 0.04 -35.58 11.38
CA TRP A 473 -1.39 -35.29 11.18
C TRP A 473 -2.04 -34.80 12.48
N ILE A 474 -2.60 -33.59 12.42
CA ILE A 474 -3.28 -32.94 13.55
C ILE A 474 -4.78 -33.24 13.52
N SER A 475 -5.37 -33.35 12.32
CA SER A 475 -6.77 -33.72 12.13
C SER A 475 -6.94 -34.52 10.85
N LEU A 476 -7.76 -35.58 10.91
CA LEU A 476 -8.13 -36.43 9.79
C LEU A 476 -9.64 -36.57 9.77
N GLY A 477 -10.27 -36.36 8.63
CA GLY A 477 -11.73 -36.31 8.51
C GLY A 477 -12.18 -36.08 7.08
N GLU A 478 -13.45 -35.78 6.86
CA GLU A 478 -13.94 -35.26 5.58
C GLU A 478 -14.78 -34.03 5.88
N TRP A 479 -14.36 -32.88 5.36
CA TRP A 479 -15.01 -31.60 5.60
C TRP A 479 -15.43 -31.00 4.27
N ASP A 480 -16.73 -30.71 4.12
CA ASP A 480 -17.25 -29.94 3.01
C ASP A 480 -16.85 -28.47 3.19
N VAL A 481 -16.26 -27.89 2.15
CA VAL A 481 -15.70 -26.54 2.16
C VAL A 481 -16.07 -25.78 0.88
N GLU A 482 -15.91 -24.47 0.94
CA GLU A 482 -15.99 -23.60 -0.23
C GLU A 482 -14.98 -24.00 -1.33
N THR A 483 -15.14 -23.43 -2.52
CA THR A 483 -14.37 -23.83 -3.70
C THR A 483 -12.86 -23.69 -3.48
N LEU A 484 -12.16 -24.81 -3.54
CA LEU A 484 -10.71 -24.93 -3.40
C LEU A 484 -10.01 -24.71 -4.74
N HIS A 485 -8.86 -24.03 -4.71
CA HIS A 485 -8.01 -23.83 -5.91
C HIS A 485 -7.73 -25.16 -6.63
N ASN A 486 -7.88 -25.21 -7.95
CA ASN A 486 -7.68 -26.44 -8.74
C ASN A 486 -6.23 -26.93 -8.80
N LYS A 487 -5.24 -26.08 -8.47
CA LYS A 487 -3.81 -26.39 -8.56
C LYS A 487 -3.40 -27.53 -7.63
N THR A 488 -2.34 -28.26 -7.98
CA THR A 488 -1.83 -29.38 -7.18
C THR A 488 -1.34 -28.94 -5.82
N LEU A 489 -0.54 -27.86 -5.77
CA LEU A 489 -0.06 -27.23 -4.54
C LEU A 489 -0.35 -25.72 -4.59
N THR A 490 -0.73 -25.12 -3.48
CA THR A 490 -0.93 -23.66 -3.37
C THR A 490 -0.56 -23.18 -1.98
N ASN A 491 0.28 -22.14 -1.87
CA ASN A 491 0.46 -21.40 -0.62
C ASN A 491 -0.81 -20.59 -0.37
N ILE A 492 -1.48 -20.86 0.73
CA ILE A 492 -2.73 -20.18 1.10
C ILE A 492 -2.55 -19.17 2.24
N THR A 493 -1.34 -19.03 2.77
CA THR A 493 -1.01 -18.06 3.82
C THR A 493 -1.31 -16.62 3.42
N PRO A 494 -1.05 -16.15 2.18
CA PRO A 494 -1.38 -14.77 1.81
C PRO A 494 -2.88 -14.45 1.76
N TYR A 495 -3.75 -15.47 1.93
CA TYR A 495 -5.20 -15.34 1.89
C TYR A 495 -5.78 -15.61 3.28
N ASP A 496 -5.47 -14.74 4.25
CA ASP A 496 -5.78 -14.94 5.68
C ASP A 496 -7.23 -15.37 5.92
N GLU A 497 -8.20 -14.71 5.29
CA GLU A 497 -9.63 -15.03 5.46
C GLU A 497 -10.08 -16.32 4.79
N TYR A 498 -9.43 -16.72 3.69
CA TYR A 498 -9.68 -18.01 3.04
C TYR A 498 -9.07 -19.13 3.88
N LEU A 499 -7.85 -18.94 4.37
CA LEU A 499 -7.19 -19.85 5.29
C LEU A 499 -7.99 -20.04 6.59
N GLU A 500 -8.47 -18.95 7.19
CA GLU A 500 -9.31 -18.98 8.40
C GLU A 500 -10.60 -19.78 8.18
N ARG A 501 -11.28 -19.59 7.04
CA ARG A 501 -12.48 -20.37 6.69
C ARG A 501 -12.18 -21.86 6.57
N LEU A 502 -11.06 -22.22 5.93
CA LEU A 502 -10.64 -23.61 5.82
C LEU A 502 -10.27 -24.21 7.18
N LEU A 503 -9.54 -23.49 8.04
CA LEU A 503 -9.19 -23.94 9.39
C LEU A 503 -10.43 -24.06 10.30
N ALA A 504 -11.39 -23.13 10.17
CA ALA A 504 -12.68 -23.20 10.86
C ALA A 504 -13.48 -24.44 10.45
N SER A 505 -13.52 -24.76 9.15
CA SER A 505 -14.24 -25.94 8.63
C SER A 505 -13.73 -27.27 9.21
N ILE A 506 -12.45 -27.33 9.57
CA ILE A 506 -11.82 -28.52 10.18
C ILE A 506 -11.77 -28.47 11.71
N GLY A 507 -12.42 -27.48 12.33
CA GLY A 507 -12.51 -27.32 13.78
C GLY A 507 -11.21 -26.87 14.46
N LYS A 508 -10.36 -26.12 13.75
CA LYS A 508 -9.11 -25.54 14.29
C LYS A 508 -9.22 -24.02 14.29
N GLU A 509 -9.49 -23.44 15.45
CA GLU A 509 -9.47 -21.98 15.63
C GLU A 509 -8.02 -21.47 15.68
N GLY A 510 -7.53 -20.94 14.56
CA GLY A 510 -6.34 -20.11 14.50
C GLY A 510 -6.73 -18.64 14.59
N LYS A 511 -6.15 -17.90 15.54
CA LYS A 511 -6.36 -16.47 15.74
C LYS A 511 -5.91 -15.65 14.53
N THR A 512 -6.88 -15.18 13.75
CA THR A 512 -7.05 -13.87 13.11
C THR A 512 -8.48 -13.90 12.54
N VAL A 513 -9.19 -12.76 12.47
CA VAL A 513 -10.53 -12.57 11.86
C VAL A 513 -10.70 -11.03 11.73
N TYR A 514 -11.16 -10.35 10.65
CA TYR A 514 -12.34 -10.47 9.74
C TYR A 514 -12.16 -9.54 8.48
N PRO A 515 -13.12 -9.39 7.53
CA PRO A 515 -13.74 -10.33 6.56
C PRO A 515 -13.86 -9.76 5.10
N THR A 516 -13.67 -10.57 4.06
CA THR A 516 -14.01 -10.29 2.66
C THR A 516 -14.45 -11.56 1.93
N SER A 517 -15.60 -11.43 1.28
CA SER A 517 -16.18 -12.43 0.39
C SER A 517 -15.67 -12.22 -1.02
N GLU A 518 -14.99 -13.24 -1.56
CA GLU A 518 -14.77 -13.40 -3.00
C GLU A 518 -15.95 -14.13 -3.66
N ASP A 519 -16.32 -13.58 -4.80
CA ASP A 519 -16.88 -14.28 -5.95
C ASP A 519 -16.00 -15.47 -6.37
N ASN A 520 -16.59 -16.54 -6.90
CA ASN A 520 -16.53 -16.71 -8.36
C ASN A 520 -17.27 -17.92 -8.93
N SER A 521 -17.87 -17.62 -10.08
CA SER A 521 -18.27 -18.50 -11.17
C SER A 521 -17.28 -19.64 -11.46
N SER A 522 -17.72 -20.84 -11.88
CA SER A 522 -18.19 -21.04 -13.25
C SER A 522 -18.76 -22.45 -13.51
N SER A 523 -19.88 -22.44 -14.23
CA SER A 523 -20.52 -23.47 -15.08
C SER A 523 -20.06 -24.95 -15.03
N VAL A 524 -20.97 -25.81 -14.57
CA VAL A 524 -21.22 -27.13 -15.17
C VAL A 524 -22.74 -27.32 -15.29
N LYS A 525 -23.20 -27.52 -16.53
CA LYS A 525 -24.47 -28.09 -17.03
C LYS A 525 -25.73 -27.98 -16.15
N GLU A 526 -26.73 -27.30 -16.71
CA GLU A 526 -28.17 -27.32 -16.41
C GLU A 526 -28.60 -28.38 -15.39
N SER A 527 -28.58 -27.99 -14.12
CA SER A 527 -29.53 -28.48 -13.14
C SER A 527 -30.22 -27.23 -12.61
N GLU A 528 -31.53 -27.20 -12.66
CA GLU A 528 -32.35 -26.10 -12.14
C GLU A 528 -31.95 -25.86 -10.70
N LYS A 529 -31.14 -24.82 -10.46
CA LYS A 529 -30.78 -24.39 -9.10
C LYS A 529 -32.07 -23.90 -8.46
N GLU A 530 -32.47 -24.55 -7.38
CA GLU A 530 -33.58 -24.08 -6.53
C GLU A 530 -33.29 -22.63 -6.11
N THR A 531 -34.07 -21.70 -6.63
CA THR A 531 -33.96 -20.27 -6.30
C THR A 531 -34.50 -20.06 -4.89
N ILE A 532 -33.64 -19.61 -3.97
CA ILE A 532 -34.05 -19.31 -2.59
C ILE A 532 -34.82 -18.00 -2.60
N PRO A 533 -36.12 -17.97 -2.24
CA PRO A 533 -36.90 -16.74 -2.18
C PRO A 533 -36.28 -15.74 -1.19
N TYR A 534 -36.26 -14.46 -1.56
CA TYR A 534 -35.81 -13.38 -0.69
C TYR A 534 -36.91 -12.35 -0.51
N THR A 535 -37.27 -12.10 0.75
CA THR A 535 -38.49 -11.33 1.10
C THR A 535 -38.15 -10.01 1.78
N HIS A 536 -39.13 -9.09 1.78
CA HIS A 536 -39.02 -7.82 2.50
C HIS A 536 -38.75 -8.04 4.00
N GLU A 537 -39.41 -9.02 4.62
CA GLU A 537 -39.23 -9.36 6.04
C GLU A 537 -37.79 -9.80 6.34
N GLN A 538 -37.21 -10.66 5.48
CA GLN A 538 -35.82 -11.06 5.60
C GLN A 538 -34.87 -9.86 5.47
N LEU A 539 -35.08 -8.99 4.48
CA LEU A 539 -34.24 -7.80 4.34
C LEU A 539 -34.31 -6.91 5.58
N LEU A 540 -35.50 -6.60 6.10
CA LEU A 540 -35.68 -5.74 7.27
C LEU A 540 -35.10 -6.34 8.55
N SER A 541 -34.95 -7.67 8.63
CA SER A 541 -34.24 -8.33 9.73
C SER A 541 -32.71 -8.27 9.59
N GLU A 542 -32.19 -8.10 8.38
CA GLU A 542 -30.76 -8.09 8.08
C GLU A 542 -30.20 -6.65 8.01
N VAL A 543 -31.00 -5.64 7.65
CA VAL A 543 -30.55 -4.24 7.50
C VAL A 543 -31.22 -3.31 8.51
N PHE A 544 -30.45 -2.33 9.01
CA PHE A 544 -30.95 -1.35 9.98
C PHE A 544 -31.60 -0.14 9.29
N MET A 545 -32.62 -0.40 8.47
CA MET A 545 -33.38 0.62 7.74
C MET A 545 -34.88 0.42 7.92
N THR A 546 -35.63 1.53 7.86
CA THR A 546 -37.09 1.52 7.86
C THR A 546 -37.64 0.97 6.53
N GLN A 547 -38.83 0.36 6.58
CA GLN A 547 -39.55 -0.11 5.40
C GLN A 547 -39.72 0.99 4.34
N ASP A 548 -40.20 2.18 4.72
CA ASP A 548 -40.41 3.31 3.81
C ASP A 548 -39.14 3.65 3.01
N LYS A 549 -37.99 3.71 3.70
CA LYS A 549 -36.69 3.97 3.06
C LYS A 549 -36.28 2.87 2.08
N VAL A 550 -36.58 1.60 2.37
CA VAL A 550 -36.31 0.49 1.45
C VAL A 550 -37.19 0.61 0.22
N GLU A 551 -38.48 0.88 0.39
CA GLU A 551 -39.43 1.08 -0.70
C GLU A 551 -39.01 2.25 -1.59
N ASP A 552 -38.65 3.40 -1.02
CA ASP A 552 -38.11 4.57 -1.74
C ASP A 552 -36.88 4.21 -2.58
N ILE A 553 -35.97 3.38 -2.05
CA ILE A 553 -34.77 2.93 -2.76
C ILE A 553 -35.14 2.03 -3.94
N LEU A 554 -36.06 1.07 -3.74
CA LEU A 554 -36.50 0.14 -4.78
C LEU A 554 -37.24 0.87 -5.90
N GLU A 555 -38.18 1.77 -5.56
CA GLU A 555 -38.84 2.63 -6.54
C GLU A 555 -37.81 3.45 -7.33
N THR A 556 -36.80 3.96 -6.63
CA THR A 556 -35.69 4.70 -7.25
C THR A 556 -34.88 3.84 -8.21
N LEU A 557 -34.58 2.62 -7.81
CA LEU A 557 -33.87 1.66 -8.64
C LEU A 557 -34.68 1.31 -9.89
N ASP A 558 -36.00 1.15 -9.78
CA ASP A 558 -36.89 0.88 -10.91
C ASP A 558 -36.89 2.00 -11.96
N TYR A 559 -37.06 3.26 -11.53
CA TYR A 559 -37.17 4.38 -12.48
C TYR A 559 -35.81 4.88 -13.01
N LYS A 560 -34.74 4.85 -12.21
CA LYS A 560 -33.40 5.30 -12.65
C LYS A 560 -32.52 4.21 -13.20
N LYS A 561 -32.69 2.97 -12.73
CA LYS A 561 -31.80 1.83 -12.97
C LYS A 561 -30.37 1.98 -12.44
N ASN A 562 -30.01 3.16 -11.91
CA ASN A 562 -28.72 3.44 -11.33
C ASN A 562 -28.88 4.24 -10.04
N ILE A 563 -28.31 3.73 -8.95
CA ILE A 563 -28.27 4.41 -7.66
C ILE A 563 -26.85 4.43 -7.11
N ILE A 564 -26.56 5.42 -6.27
CA ILE A 564 -25.34 5.48 -5.47
C ILE A 564 -25.76 5.51 -4.00
N LEU A 565 -25.35 4.50 -3.25
CA LEU A 565 -25.42 4.48 -1.79
C LEU A 565 -24.19 5.20 -1.25
N GLN A 566 -24.40 6.40 -0.71
CA GLN A 566 -23.34 7.21 -0.13
C GLN A 566 -23.51 7.31 1.38
N GLY A 567 -22.41 7.36 2.10
CA GLY A 567 -22.45 7.52 3.55
C GLY A 567 -21.08 7.32 4.18
N PRO A 568 -20.97 7.57 5.50
CA PRO A 568 -19.74 7.36 6.23
C PRO A 568 -19.23 5.92 6.14
N PRO A 569 -17.93 5.67 6.42
CA PRO A 569 -17.42 4.31 6.51
C PRO A 569 -18.16 3.53 7.62
N GLY A 570 -18.41 2.24 7.37
CA GLY A 570 -19.04 1.37 8.36
C GLY A 570 -20.56 1.47 8.54
N VAL A 571 -21.29 2.07 7.60
CA VAL A 571 -22.78 2.05 7.59
C VAL A 571 -23.37 0.88 6.80
N GLY A 572 -22.56 -0.11 6.41
CA GLY A 572 -23.02 -1.31 5.70
C GLY A 572 -23.42 -1.11 4.24
N LYS A 573 -22.87 -0.10 3.53
CA LYS A 573 -23.27 0.24 2.15
C LYS A 573 -23.24 -0.95 1.18
N THR A 574 -22.14 -1.69 1.16
CA THR A 574 -21.92 -2.86 0.29
C THR A 574 -22.84 -4.02 0.67
N PHE A 575 -23.05 -4.24 1.97
CA PHE A 575 -24.00 -5.22 2.48
C PHE A 575 -25.44 -4.90 2.04
N VAL A 576 -25.87 -3.65 2.22
CA VAL A 576 -27.18 -3.14 1.82
C VAL A 576 -27.37 -3.24 0.31
N ALA A 577 -26.37 -2.88 -0.50
CA ALA A 577 -26.43 -2.97 -1.96
C ALA A 577 -26.79 -4.38 -2.44
N LYS A 578 -26.11 -5.40 -1.92
CA LYS A 578 -26.34 -6.81 -2.28
C LYS A 578 -27.73 -7.30 -1.85
N ARG A 579 -28.21 -6.88 -0.68
CA ARG A 579 -29.56 -7.25 -0.22
C ARG A 579 -30.68 -6.55 -0.97
N LEU A 580 -30.50 -5.30 -1.36
CA LEU A 580 -31.44 -4.61 -2.24
C LEU A 580 -31.54 -5.30 -3.59
N ALA A 581 -30.42 -5.76 -4.17
CA ALA A 581 -30.43 -6.53 -5.42
C ALA A 581 -31.24 -7.84 -5.29
N TYR A 582 -31.03 -8.59 -4.21
CA TYR A 582 -31.81 -9.81 -3.96
C TYR A 582 -33.29 -9.53 -3.75
N LEU A 583 -33.64 -8.45 -3.03
CA LEU A 583 -35.03 -8.10 -2.79
C LEU A 583 -35.73 -7.68 -4.06
N HIS A 584 -35.08 -6.84 -4.87
CA HIS A 584 -35.59 -6.40 -6.16
C HIS A 584 -35.73 -7.58 -7.15
N MET A 585 -34.89 -8.61 -7.01
CA MET A 585 -34.98 -9.86 -7.78
C MET A 585 -35.98 -10.87 -7.20
N GLY A 586 -36.39 -10.70 -5.94
CA GLY A 586 -37.22 -11.63 -5.18
C GLY A 586 -36.54 -12.95 -4.78
N THR A 587 -35.25 -13.13 -5.07
CA THR A 587 -34.49 -14.36 -4.80
C THR A 587 -33.03 -14.06 -4.48
N LYS A 588 -32.36 -14.95 -3.73
CA LYS A 588 -30.90 -14.93 -3.55
C LYS A 588 -30.26 -15.69 -4.71
N ASP A 589 -29.86 -14.96 -5.75
CA ASP A 589 -29.17 -15.52 -6.93
C ASP A 589 -27.91 -14.71 -7.25
N ASP A 590 -26.76 -15.20 -6.79
CA ASP A 590 -25.46 -14.57 -7.04
C ASP A 590 -25.06 -14.61 -8.53
N SER A 591 -25.63 -15.49 -9.36
CA SER A 591 -25.26 -15.54 -10.78
C SER A 591 -25.73 -14.32 -11.58
N LYS A 592 -26.67 -13.55 -11.01
CA LYS A 592 -27.24 -12.31 -11.55
C LYS A 592 -26.71 -11.06 -10.87
N VAL A 593 -25.73 -11.21 -9.98
CA VAL A 593 -25.07 -10.10 -9.27
C VAL A 593 -23.58 -10.17 -9.55
N GLU A 594 -23.00 -9.11 -10.11
CA GLU A 594 -21.55 -8.97 -10.28
C GLU A 594 -21.06 -7.84 -9.38
N MET A 595 -20.03 -8.10 -8.57
CA MET A 595 -19.47 -7.10 -7.68
C MET A 595 -18.02 -6.81 -8.04
N LEU A 596 -17.66 -5.54 -8.10
CA LEU A 596 -16.28 -5.11 -8.32
C LEU A 596 -16.00 -3.83 -7.53
N GLN A 597 -14.72 -3.54 -7.29
CA GLN A 597 -14.27 -2.31 -6.65
C GLN A 597 -13.44 -1.48 -7.62
N PHE A 598 -13.68 -0.17 -7.69
CA PHE A 598 -12.85 0.74 -8.46
C PHE A 598 -11.63 1.21 -7.68
N HIS A 599 -10.53 1.36 -8.41
CA HIS A 599 -9.26 1.92 -7.95
C HIS A 599 -8.68 2.86 -9.00
N GLN A 600 -7.68 3.67 -8.65
CA GLN A 600 -7.15 4.72 -9.53
C GLN A 600 -6.62 4.20 -10.88
N SER A 601 -6.07 2.99 -10.90
CA SER A 601 -5.54 2.36 -12.11
C SER A 601 -6.59 1.63 -12.96
N TYR A 602 -7.88 1.65 -12.59
CA TYR A 602 -8.93 0.92 -13.31
C TYR A 602 -9.24 1.62 -14.64
N SER A 603 -9.26 0.86 -15.73
CA SER A 603 -9.27 1.40 -17.09
C SER A 603 -10.49 0.98 -17.91
N TYR A 604 -10.68 1.62 -19.07
CA TYR A 604 -11.72 1.25 -20.04
C TYR A 604 -11.48 -0.17 -20.58
N GLU A 605 -10.22 -0.52 -20.80
CA GLU A 605 -9.76 -1.78 -21.36
C GLU A 605 -10.02 -2.96 -20.42
N ASP A 606 -10.10 -2.71 -19.11
CA ASP A 606 -10.47 -3.70 -18.09
C ASP A 606 -11.99 -3.83 -17.93
N PHE A 607 -12.71 -2.70 -18.04
CA PHE A 607 -14.13 -2.64 -17.76
C PHE A 607 -15.00 -3.00 -18.97
N ILE A 608 -14.72 -2.42 -20.12
CA ILE A 608 -15.51 -2.54 -21.35
C ILE A 608 -14.86 -3.50 -22.32
N ARG A 609 -13.75 -3.11 -22.95
CA ARG A 609 -13.06 -3.92 -23.95
C ARG A 609 -11.69 -3.33 -24.27
N GLY A 610 -10.69 -4.17 -24.49
CA GLY A 610 -9.37 -3.69 -24.91
C GLY A 610 -8.45 -4.80 -25.40
N TYR A 611 -7.40 -4.40 -26.11
CA TYR A 611 -6.35 -5.32 -26.51
C TYR A 611 -5.48 -5.68 -25.30
N LYS A 612 -5.41 -6.97 -24.98
CA LYS A 612 -4.52 -7.50 -23.96
C LYS A 612 -3.57 -8.51 -24.58
N PRO A 613 -2.30 -8.55 -24.13
CA PRO A 613 -1.36 -9.56 -24.60
C PRO A 613 -1.89 -10.94 -24.19
N ASN A 614 -1.95 -11.85 -25.15
CA ASN A 614 -2.22 -13.26 -24.89
C ASN A 614 -0.91 -13.97 -24.49
N THR A 615 -1.01 -15.26 -24.14
CA THR A 615 0.14 -16.08 -23.73
C THR A 615 1.20 -16.28 -24.83
N GLN A 616 0.92 -15.86 -26.07
CA GLN A 616 1.84 -15.87 -27.22
C GLN A 616 2.45 -14.48 -27.50
N GLY A 617 2.18 -13.48 -26.64
CA GLY A 617 2.64 -12.10 -26.83
C GLY A 617 1.89 -11.31 -27.91
N HIS A 618 0.88 -11.91 -28.55
CA HIS A 618 0.00 -11.23 -29.49
C HIS A 618 -1.10 -10.47 -28.76
N PHE A 619 -1.44 -9.29 -29.25
CA PHE A 619 -2.57 -8.53 -28.72
C PHE A 619 -3.87 -9.14 -29.21
N THR A 620 -4.66 -9.67 -28.28
CA THR A 620 -6.03 -10.14 -28.54
C THR A 620 -7.02 -9.21 -27.89
N LEU A 621 -8.11 -8.92 -28.60
CA LEU A 621 -9.21 -8.17 -28.04
C LEU A 621 -9.87 -9.02 -26.95
N LYS A 622 -9.96 -8.48 -25.72
CA LYS A 622 -10.66 -9.10 -24.60
C LYS A 622 -11.84 -8.25 -24.17
N ASP A 623 -12.94 -8.94 -23.88
CA ASP A 623 -14.13 -8.34 -23.29
C ASP A 623 -13.90 -8.11 -21.80
N GLY A 624 -14.21 -6.90 -21.35
CA GLY A 624 -14.15 -6.52 -19.96
C GLY A 624 -15.34 -7.06 -19.17
N ILE A 625 -15.30 -6.86 -17.85
CA ILE A 625 -16.30 -7.40 -16.92
C ILE A 625 -17.71 -6.84 -17.21
N PHE A 626 -17.83 -5.53 -17.48
CA PHE A 626 -19.10 -4.88 -17.77
C PHE A 626 -19.68 -5.35 -19.10
N TYR A 627 -18.84 -5.47 -20.14
CA TYR A 627 -19.28 -5.95 -21.45
C TYR A 627 -19.80 -7.38 -21.35
N SER A 628 -19.03 -8.27 -20.71
CA SER A 628 -19.38 -9.68 -20.53
C SER A 628 -20.68 -9.83 -19.72
N PHE A 629 -20.84 -9.05 -18.65
CA PHE A 629 -22.06 -9.06 -17.83
C PHE A 629 -23.28 -8.52 -18.57
N CYS A 630 -23.12 -7.46 -19.37
CA CYS A 630 -24.18 -6.98 -20.26
C CYS A 630 -24.60 -8.04 -21.28
N LYS A 631 -23.67 -8.81 -21.85
CA LYS A 631 -23.99 -9.89 -22.79
C LYS A 631 -24.84 -10.97 -22.14
N LYS A 632 -24.49 -11.41 -20.92
CA LYS A 632 -25.32 -12.34 -20.14
C LYS A 632 -26.74 -11.79 -19.94
N ALA A 633 -26.87 -10.52 -19.54
CA ALA A 633 -28.17 -9.89 -19.35
C ALA A 633 -28.97 -9.69 -20.65
N ILE A 634 -28.30 -9.54 -21.80
CA ILE A 634 -28.95 -9.48 -23.13
C ILE A 634 -29.52 -10.84 -23.52
N GLU A 635 -28.83 -11.93 -23.17
CA GLU A 635 -29.23 -13.31 -23.44
C GLU A 635 -30.37 -13.77 -22.53
N ASP A 636 -30.47 -13.23 -21.31
CA ASP A 636 -31.52 -13.51 -20.33
C ASP A 636 -32.35 -12.25 -20.01
N GLN A 637 -33.29 -11.90 -20.91
CA GLN A 637 -34.11 -10.68 -20.78
C GLN A 637 -35.26 -10.79 -19.78
N ASP A 638 -35.58 -12.01 -19.34
CA ASP A 638 -36.69 -12.27 -18.41
C ASP A 638 -36.28 -12.03 -16.95
N ASN A 639 -34.98 -11.92 -16.68
CA ASN A 639 -34.43 -11.70 -15.35
C ASN A 639 -33.66 -10.38 -15.24
N ASN A 640 -33.66 -9.81 -14.04
CA ASN A 640 -32.87 -8.62 -13.72
C ASN A 640 -31.44 -8.99 -13.33
N TYR A 641 -30.49 -8.17 -13.75
CA TYR A 641 -29.06 -8.30 -13.47
C TYR A 641 -28.56 -7.06 -12.74
N TYR A 642 -27.68 -7.22 -11.76
CA TYR A 642 -27.21 -6.14 -10.89
C TYR A 642 -25.69 -6.09 -10.91
N MET A 643 -25.12 -4.92 -11.18
CA MET A 643 -23.70 -4.69 -11.02
C MET A 643 -23.48 -3.73 -9.86
N ILE A 644 -22.77 -4.22 -8.84
CA ILE A 644 -22.40 -3.47 -7.65
C ILE A 644 -20.98 -2.96 -7.84
N ILE A 645 -20.81 -1.65 -7.81
CA ILE A 645 -19.52 -0.98 -8.02
C ILE A 645 -19.12 -0.32 -6.71
N ASP A 646 -18.21 -0.97 -5.98
CA ASP A 646 -17.68 -0.45 -4.74
C ASP A 646 -16.61 0.62 -4.97
N GLU A 647 -16.54 1.57 -4.04
CA GLU A 647 -15.66 2.74 -4.13
C GLU A 647 -15.74 3.45 -5.49
N ILE A 648 -16.97 3.66 -6.00
CA ILE A 648 -17.21 4.16 -7.36
C ILE A 648 -16.50 5.50 -7.66
N ASN A 649 -16.21 6.30 -6.62
CA ASN A 649 -15.49 7.57 -6.71
C ASN A 649 -13.96 7.44 -6.84
N ARG A 650 -13.37 6.25 -6.63
CA ARG A 650 -11.91 6.00 -6.78
C ARG A 650 -11.47 5.84 -8.22
N GLY A 651 -12.39 5.57 -9.14
CA GLY A 651 -12.14 5.46 -10.58
C GLY A 651 -12.51 6.73 -11.36
N ASN A 652 -11.83 6.99 -12.47
CA ASN A 652 -12.26 8.03 -13.41
C ASN A 652 -13.42 7.51 -14.27
N LEU A 653 -14.66 7.70 -13.80
CA LEU A 653 -15.87 7.13 -14.41
C LEU A 653 -16.07 7.52 -15.87
N SER A 654 -15.80 8.77 -16.22
CA SER A 654 -15.92 9.24 -17.61
C SER A 654 -14.95 8.51 -18.54
N LYS A 655 -13.74 8.20 -18.06
CA LYS A 655 -12.75 7.41 -18.80
C LYS A 655 -13.11 5.92 -18.82
N ILE A 656 -13.56 5.37 -17.70
CA ILE A 656 -13.88 3.94 -17.55
C ILE A 656 -15.11 3.54 -18.39
N PHE A 657 -16.19 4.33 -18.35
CA PHE A 657 -17.39 4.04 -19.15
C PHE A 657 -17.27 4.47 -20.61
N GLY A 658 -16.40 5.44 -20.93
CA GLY A 658 -16.16 5.90 -22.29
C GLY A 658 -17.46 6.26 -23.03
N GLU A 659 -17.72 5.60 -24.15
CA GLU A 659 -18.88 5.83 -25.01
C GLU A 659 -20.20 5.41 -24.34
N LEU A 660 -20.14 4.52 -23.36
CA LEU A 660 -21.30 3.97 -22.66
C LEU A 660 -21.80 4.89 -21.53
N MET A 661 -21.06 5.95 -21.21
CA MET A 661 -21.43 6.90 -20.18
C MET A 661 -22.81 7.54 -20.44
N MET A 662 -23.24 7.66 -21.69
CA MET A 662 -24.61 8.10 -22.02
C MET A 662 -25.64 6.97 -21.88
N LEU A 663 -25.26 5.74 -22.23
CA LEU A 663 -26.17 4.59 -22.34
C LEU A 663 -26.60 4.04 -20.98
N ILE A 664 -25.92 4.39 -19.89
CA ILE A 664 -26.34 3.99 -18.54
C ILE A 664 -27.69 4.61 -18.15
N GLU A 665 -28.11 5.71 -18.78
CA GLU A 665 -29.41 6.35 -18.54
C GLU A 665 -30.57 5.41 -18.89
N ALA A 666 -31.57 5.32 -18.02
CA ALA A 666 -32.68 4.37 -18.17
C ALA A 666 -33.40 4.45 -19.52
N ASP A 667 -33.54 5.66 -20.10
CA ASP A 667 -34.21 5.91 -21.37
C ASP A 667 -33.30 5.73 -22.61
N LYS A 668 -31.99 5.50 -22.41
CA LYS A 668 -30.98 5.28 -23.48
C LYS A 668 -30.51 3.83 -23.57
N ARG A 669 -31.25 2.89 -22.97
CA ARG A 669 -30.94 1.45 -22.97
C ARG A 669 -31.71 0.67 -24.02
N GLY A 670 -31.12 -0.44 -24.45
CA GLY A 670 -31.66 -1.34 -25.46
C GLY A 670 -31.12 -1.09 -26.87
N ASN A 671 -31.40 -2.04 -27.77
CA ASN A 671 -30.81 -2.12 -29.11
C ASN A 671 -30.96 -0.84 -29.97
N LYS A 672 -32.01 -0.04 -29.76
CA LYS A 672 -32.21 1.24 -30.47
C LYS A 672 -31.08 2.24 -30.25
N PHE A 673 -30.38 2.16 -29.13
CA PHE A 673 -29.30 3.06 -28.75
C PHE A 673 -27.92 2.40 -28.90
N ALA A 674 -27.83 1.30 -29.64
CA ALA A 674 -26.57 0.62 -29.87
C ALA A 674 -25.54 1.57 -30.52
N VAL A 675 -24.34 1.58 -29.96
CA VAL A 675 -23.22 2.39 -30.40
C VAL A 675 -22.07 1.48 -30.83
N LYS A 676 -21.19 2.03 -31.68
CA LYS A 676 -19.93 1.38 -32.01
C LYS A 676 -18.89 1.75 -30.95
N LEU A 677 -18.30 0.75 -30.29
CA LEU A 677 -17.22 0.93 -29.31
C LEU A 677 -15.87 1.19 -30.02
N ALA A 678 -14.91 1.79 -29.32
CA ALA A 678 -13.56 2.07 -29.82
C ALA A 678 -12.88 0.86 -30.49
N TYR A 679 -13.05 -0.34 -29.92
CA TYR A 679 -12.46 -1.58 -30.43
C TYR A 679 -13.45 -2.48 -31.18
N SER A 680 -14.54 -1.93 -31.71
CA SER A 680 -15.52 -2.72 -32.48
C SER A 680 -14.99 -3.04 -33.88
N GLU A 681 -15.04 -4.32 -34.26
CA GLU A 681 -14.66 -4.77 -35.59
C GLU A 681 -15.88 -4.75 -36.54
N GLY A 682 -15.69 -4.21 -37.75
CA GLY A 682 -16.75 -4.16 -38.76
C GLY A 682 -17.98 -3.33 -38.36
N GLU A 683 -19.17 -3.96 -38.43
CA GLU A 683 -20.48 -3.38 -38.10
C GLU A 683 -20.95 -3.77 -36.68
N GLU A 684 -20.05 -4.31 -35.84
CA GLU A 684 -20.40 -4.66 -34.46
C GLU A 684 -20.84 -3.41 -33.67
N THR A 685 -21.97 -3.52 -32.99
CA THR A 685 -22.49 -2.50 -32.09
C THR A 685 -22.84 -3.11 -30.74
N PHE A 686 -22.81 -2.28 -29.71
CA PHE A 686 -23.08 -2.66 -28.33
C PHE A 686 -24.08 -1.69 -27.69
N TYR A 687 -24.95 -2.22 -26.82
CA TYR A 687 -25.89 -1.43 -26.04
C TYR A 687 -26.00 -1.98 -24.62
N ILE A 688 -26.37 -1.12 -23.67
CA ILE A 688 -26.66 -1.54 -22.30
C ILE A 688 -28.10 -2.09 -22.25
N PRO A 689 -28.32 -3.31 -21.74
CA PRO A 689 -29.65 -3.89 -21.71
C PRO A 689 -30.54 -3.28 -20.63
N LYS A 690 -31.86 -3.38 -20.83
CA LYS A 690 -32.84 -2.70 -19.97
C LYS A 690 -32.97 -3.34 -18.59
N ASN A 691 -32.68 -4.63 -18.47
CA ASN A 691 -32.75 -5.43 -17.25
C ASN A 691 -31.45 -5.36 -16.40
N LEU A 692 -30.46 -4.56 -16.80
CA LEU A 692 -29.29 -4.28 -15.96
C LEU A 692 -29.62 -3.19 -14.93
N TYR A 693 -29.06 -3.27 -13.74
CA TYR A 693 -29.16 -2.27 -12.68
C TYR A 693 -27.79 -1.99 -12.11
N LEU A 694 -27.43 -0.72 -11.90
CA LEU A 694 -26.13 -0.33 -11.35
C LEU A 694 -26.32 0.21 -9.93
N ILE A 695 -25.59 -0.35 -8.99
CA ILE A 695 -25.58 0.09 -7.59
C ILE A 695 -24.16 0.46 -7.23
N GLY A 696 -23.85 1.76 -7.15
CA GLY A 696 -22.56 2.24 -6.69
C GLY A 696 -22.56 2.41 -5.17
N THR A 697 -21.44 2.13 -4.50
CA THR A 697 -21.21 2.53 -3.11
C THR A 697 -20.09 3.57 -3.06
N MET A 698 -20.28 4.60 -2.23
CA MET A 698 -19.38 5.75 -2.16
C MET A 698 -19.15 6.15 -0.70
N ASN A 699 -17.89 6.22 -0.27
CA ASN A 699 -17.55 6.83 1.00
C ASN A 699 -17.62 8.36 0.89
N THR A 700 -18.32 9.00 1.81
CA THR A 700 -18.42 10.47 1.87
C THR A 700 -17.25 11.12 2.61
N ALA A 701 -16.44 10.33 3.32
CA ALA A 701 -15.19 10.74 3.96
C ALA A 701 -14.04 10.96 2.96
N ASP A 702 -14.05 10.26 1.83
CA ASP A 702 -12.97 10.31 0.82
C ASP A 702 -13.05 11.60 -0.02
N ARG A 703 -12.53 12.71 0.53
CA ARG A 703 -12.58 14.05 -0.08
C ARG A 703 -11.44 14.37 -1.04
N SER A 704 -10.42 13.52 -1.14
CA SER A 704 -9.26 13.64 -2.05
C SER A 704 -9.60 13.27 -3.51
N LEU A 705 -10.71 12.58 -3.72
CA LEU A 705 -11.25 12.20 -5.02
C LEU A 705 -12.39 13.16 -5.34
N ALA A 706 -12.17 14.04 -6.31
CA ALA A 706 -13.02 15.20 -6.58
C ALA A 706 -14.52 14.88 -6.75
N LEU A 707 -15.33 15.92 -6.47
CA LEU A 707 -16.77 16.01 -6.74
C LEU A 707 -17.17 15.20 -7.97
N VAL A 708 -18.04 14.21 -7.74
CA VAL A 708 -18.75 13.50 -8.80
C VAL A 708 -19.20 14.49 -9.89
N ASP A 709 -18.73 14.29 -11.12
CA ASP A 709 -19.08 15.11 -12.29
C ASP A 709 -20.62 15.31 -12.34
N TYR A 710 -21.07 16.54 -12.64
CA TYR A 710 -22.50 16.84 -12.83
C TYR A 710 -23.15 15.89 -13.85
N ALA A 711 -22.38 15.42 -14.82
CA ALA A 711 -22.81 14.44 -15.79
C ALA A 711 -23.12 13.08 -15.14
N LEU A 712 -22.37 12.64 -14.11
CA LEU A 712 -22.68 11.43 -13.34
C LEU A 712 -23.86 11.66 -12.38
N ARG A 713 -23.93 12.84 -11.72
CA ARG A 713 -25.05 13.20 -10.83
C ARG A 713 -26.41 13.14 -11.53
N ARG A 714 -26.48 13.38 -12.83
CA ARG A 714 -27.73 13.26 -13.61
C ARG A 714 -28.16 11.81 -13.83
N ARG A 715 -27.21 10.88 -13.87
CA ARG A 715 -27.39 9.48 -14.31
C ARG A 715 -27.59 8.50 -13.18
N PHE A 716 -27.13 8.85 -11.98
CA PHE A 716 -27.35 8.11 -10.73
C PHE A 716 -28.23 8.92 -9.79
N SER A 717 -29.13 8.26 -9.07
CA SER A 717 -29.77 8.85 -7.89
C SER A 717 -28.94 8.58 -6.64
N PHE A 718 -28.72 9.60 -5.82
CA PHE A 718 -27.87 9.52 -4.63
C PHE A 718 -28.72 9.29 -3.39
N ILE A 719 -28.38 8.25 -2.63
CA ILE A 719 -29.13 7.79 -1.46
C ILE A 719 -28.17 7.86 -0.26
N ASN A 720 -28.53 8.66 0.74
CA ASN A 720 -27.72 8.83 1.94
C ASN A 720 -28.02 7.71 2.95
N LEU A 721 -26.98 6.96 3.33
CA LEU A 721 -27.00 6.01 4.42
C LEU A 721 -26.32 6.63 5.64
N GLU A 722 -27.02 6.59 6.76
CA GLU A 722 -26.62 7.21 8.02
C GLU A 722 -26.32 6.11 9.05
N PRO A 723 -25.48 6.37 10.08
CA PRO A 723 -25.30 5.45 11.18
C PRO A 723 -26.64 5.10 11.86
N ALA A 724 -26.88 3.82 12.10
CA ALA A 724 -28.19 3.31 12.47
C ALA A 724 -28.35 3.11 13.99
N PHE A 725 -27.53 3.78 14.79
CA PHE A 725 -27.53 3.63 16.25
C PHE A 725 -28.90 3.92 16.90
N HIS A 726 -29.73 4.72 16.25
CA HIS A 726 -31.07 5.09 16.72
C HIS A 726 -32.20 4.13 16.32
N THR A 727 -31.89 3.10 15.52
CA THR A 727 -32.92 2.25 14.91
C THR A 727 -33.26 1.09 15.82
N GLU A 728 -34.56 0.81 16.00
CA GLU A 728 -35.01 -0.34 16.80
C GLU A 728 -34.41 -1.66 16.30
N GLN A 729 -34.22 -1.79 14.98
CA GLN A 729 -33.59 -2.96 14.37
C GLN A 729 -32.15 -3.20 14.85
N PHE A 730 -31.35 -2.13 15.02
CA PHE A 730 -29.99 -2.24 15.56
C PHE A 730 -30.00 -2.62 17.05
N HIS A 731 -30.93 -2.05 17.83
CA HIS A 731 -31.11 -2.42 19.24
C HIS A 731 -31.48 -3.91 19.38
N ASP A 732 -32.49 -4.36 18.65
CA ASP A 732 -32.96 -5.75 18.66
C ASP A 732 -31.85 -6.72 18.21
N TYR A 733 -31.07 -6.32 17.21
CA TYR A 733 -29.91 -7.09 16.76
C TYR A 733 -28.90 -7.33 17.90
N LEU A 734 -28.51 -6.29 18.65
CA LEU A 734 -27.57 -6.43 19.76
C LEU A 734 -28.15 -7.24 20.93
N ILE A 735 -29.44 -7.08 21.22
CA ILE A 735 -30.12 -7.89 22.25
C ILE A 735 -30.08 -9.38 21.87
N ASN A 736 -30.34 -9.70 20.60
CA ASN A 736 -30.27 -11.07 20.10
C ASN A 736 -28.85 -11.66 20.14
N LYS A 737 -27.81 -10.81 20.14
CA LYS A 737 -26.41 -11.19 20.36
C LYS A 737 -26.03 -11.33 21.85
N GLY A 738 -26.98 -11.16 22.76
CA GLY A 738 -26.76 -11.34 24.21
C GLY A 738 -26.22 -10.11 24.92
N ILE A 739 -26.25 -8.93 24.29
CA ILE A 739 -25.81 -7.67 24.91
C ILE A 739 -26.97 -7.08 25.71
N SER A 740 -26.70 -6.61 26.92
CA SER A 740 -27.71 -6.07 27.83
C SER A 740 -28.20 -4.69 27.38
N GLN A 741 -29.49 -4.40 27.61
CA GLN A 741 -30.09 -3.10 27.26
C GLN A 741 -29.30 -1.91 27.85
N GLY A 742 -28.89 -2.02 29.12
CA GLY A 742 -28.13 -0.95 29.78
C GLY A 742 -26.76 -0.71 29.14
N PHE A 743 -26.15 -1.75 28.58
CA PHE A 743 -24.88 -1.63 27.86
C PHE A 743 -25.08 -1.03 26.46
N ILE A 744 -26.14 -1.43 25.75
CA ILE A 744 -26.53 -0.84 24.47
C ILE A 744 -26.75 0.67 24.61
N ASP A 745 -27.49 1.09 25.64
CA ASP A 745 -27.75 2.52 25.91
C ASP A 745 -26.45 3.29 26.19
N LYS A 746 -25.50 2.69 26.94
CA LYS A 746 -24.17 3.28 27.20
C LYS A 746 -23.36 3.43 25.90
N LEU A 747 -23.30 2.37 25.09
CA LEU A 747 -22.59 2.34 23.81
C LEU A 747 -23.11 3.44 22.88
N ILE A 748 -24.43 3.50 22.71
CA ILE A 748 -25.07 4.46 21.81
C ILE A 748 -24.80 5.87 22.28
N ALA A 749 -24.96 6.16 23.59
CA ALA A 749 -24.66 7.48 24.14
C ALA A 749 -23.21 7.91 23.85
N GLY A 750 -22.24 7.03 24.14
CA GLY A 750 -20.81 7.33 23.92
C GLY A 750 -20.47 7.58 22.45
N ILE A 751 -20.95 6.74 21.54
CA ILE A 751 -20.67 6.90 20.11
C ILE A 751 -21.43 8.07 19.50
N MET A 752 -22.64 8.36 19.97
CA MET A 752 -23.36 9.57 19.57
C MET A 752 -22.64 10.84 19.99
N ASP A 753 -22.09 10.91 21.20
CA ASP A 753 -21.32 12.06 21.66
C ASP A 753 -20.07 12.27 20.78
N ILE A 754 -19.42 11.18 20.37
CA ILE A 754 -18.30 11.22 19.42
C ILE A 754 -18.75 11.66 18.03
N ASN A 755 -19.84 11.09 17.49
CA ASN A 755 -20.41 11.52 16.21
C ASN A 755 -20.85 12.98 16.25
N GLN A 756 -21.36 13.47 17.38
CA GLN A 756 -21.65 14.88 17.58
C GLN A 756 -20.35 15.72 17.53
N ALA A 757 -19.28 15.26 18.18
CA ALA A 757 -17.97 15.94 18.09
C ALA A 757 -17.42 15.96 16.65
N ILE A 758 -17.59 14.86 15.89
CA ILE A 758 -17.19 14.74 14.47
C ILE A 758 -18.01 15.68 13.59
N THR A 759 -19.33 15.74 13.78
CA THR A 759 -20.23 16.58 12.98
C THR A 759 -20.09 18.07 13.32
N ASN A 760 -19.82 18.39 14.58
CA ASN A 760 -19.49 19.75 15.03
C ASN A 760 -18.14 20.23 14.51
N ASP A 761 -17.20 19.31 14.26
CA ASP A 761 -15.99 19.58 13.49
C ASP A 761 -16.35 19.68 11.99
N MET A 762 -17.11 20.73 11.62
CA MET A 762 -17.57 21.04 10.26
C MET A 762 -16.43 21.34 9.26
N ILE A 763 -15.22 21.12 9.72
CA ILE A 763 -14.00 21.80 9.35
C ILE A 763 -13.07 20.75 8.77
N ASN A 764 -12.76 19.73 9.55
CA ASN A 764 -11.86 18.66 9.18
C ASN A 764 -12.72 17.50 8.66
N LEU A 765 -13.80 17.21 9.40
CA LEU A 765 -14.60 16.00 9.28
C LEU A 765 -16.00 16.31 8.73
N GLY A 766 -16.96 16.71 9.59
CA GLY A 766 -18.36 16.87 9.25
C GLY A 766 -19.08 15.53 9.06
N LYS A 767 -20.35 15.56 8.63
CA LYS A 767 -21.25 14.38 8.59
C LYS A 767 -20.71 13.14 7.85
N GLY A 768 -19.89 13.33 6.82
CA GLY A 768 -19.34 12.20 6.05
C GLY A 768 -18.35 11.32 6.81
N TYR A 769 -17.91 11.73 7.99
CA TYR A 769 -16.93 11.03 8.83
C TYR A 769 -17.55 10.44 10.09
N GLU A 770 -18.88 10.48 10.23
CA GLU A 770 -19.52 9.82 11.38
C GLU A 770 -19.12 8.34 11.44
N ILE A 771 -18.88 7.84 12.64
CA ILE A 771 -18.58 6.43 12.88
C ILE A 771 -19.84 5.64 12.56
N GLY A 772 -19.71 4.64 11.71
CA GLY A 772 -20.79 3.71 11.37
C GLY A 772 -21.05 2.65 12.45
N HIS A 773 -22.18 1.98 12.34
CA HIS A 773 -22.62 0.95 13.29
C HIS A 773 -21.94 -0.41 13.05
N SER A 774 -21.26 -0.63 11.92
CA SER A 774 -20.65 -1.93 11.57
C SER A 774 -19.57 -2.36 12.56
N TYR A 775 -18.81 -1.42 13.13
CA TYR A 775 -17.81 -1.70 14.18
C TYR A 775 -18.44 -2.39 15.40
N PHE A 776 -19.72 -2.11 15.65
CA PHE A 776 -20.47 -2.62 16.79
C PHE A 776 -21.40 -3.76 16.42
N CYS A 777 -21.23 -4.39 15.26
CA CYS A 777 -21.99 -5.58 14.88
C CYS A 777 -21.20 -6.83 15.24
N PRO A 778 -21.53 -7.58 16.32
CA PRO A 778 -20.81 -8.79 16.67
C PRO A 778 -20.93 -9.83 15.55
N THR A 779 -19.80 -10.40 15.19
CA THR A 779 -19.67 -11.50 14.24
C THR A 779 -19.88 -12.86 14.89
N THR A 780 -19.76 -12.95 16.21
CA THR A 780 -20.10 -14.13 17.00
C THR A 780 -21.62 -14.32 17.08
N GLU A 781 -22.09 -15.55 17.29
CA GLU A 781 -23.52 -15.81 17.50
C GLU A 781 -24.02 -15.15 18.80
N GLN A 782 -23.20 -15.17 19.85
CA GLN A 782 -23.46 -14.55 21.13
C GLN A 782 -22.19 -13.87 21.67
N VAL A 783 -22.35 -12.76 22.39
CA VAL A 783 -21.28 -12.03 23.08
C VAL A 783 -21.27 -12.49 24.54
N ASP A 784 -20.23 -13.22 24.94
CA ASP A 784 -20.11 -13.75 26.30
C ASP A 784 -19.74 -12.68 27.34
N ASP A 785 -18.96 -11.68 26.94
CA ASP A 785 -18.46 -10.60 27.79
C ASP A 785 -18.57 -9.26 27.03
N GLU A 786 -19.68 -8.56 27.24
CA GLU A 786 -20.01 -7.31 26.54
C GLU A 786 -18.97 -6.20 26.79
N GLN A 787 -18.40 -6.15 27.99
CA GLN A 787 -17.36 -5.16 28.34
C GLN A 787 -16.07 -5.43 27.58
N LYS A 788 -15.56 -6.66 27.58
CA LYS A 788 -14.33 -6.99 26.84
C LYS A 788 -14.51 -6.84 25.33
N TRP A 789 -15.68 -7.19 24.81
CA TRP A 789 -16.03 -7.00 23.40
C TRP A 789 -15.96 -5.53 23.01
N TYR A 790 -16.60 -4.65 23.80
CA TYR A 790 -16.60 -3.22 23.57
C TYR A 790 -15.20 -2.59 23.72
N GLU A 791 -14.47 -2.89 24.79
CA GLU A 791 -13.11 -2.39 25.01
C GLU A 791 -12.17 -2.76 23.86
N ARG A 792 -12.34 -3.96 23.28
CA ARG A 792 -11.58 -4.40 22.12
C ARG A 792 -11.87 -3.53 20.89
N ILE A 793 -13.14 -3.26 20.58
CA ILE A 793 -13.56 -2.39 19.47
C ILE A 793 -13.01 -0.98 19.69
N ILE A 794 -13.17 -0.43 20.89
CA ILE A 794 -12.69 0.92 21.20
C ILE A 794 -11.16 1.00 21.03
N ARG A 795 -10.41 0.04 21.55
CA ARG A 795 -8.94 0.08 21.51
C ARG A 795 -8.37 -0.15 20.12
N LEU A 796 -8.93 -1.08 19.35
CA LEU A 796 -8.33 -1.56 18.10
C LEU A 796 -8.90 -0.90 16.85
N GLU A 797 -10.11 -0.35 16.91
CA GLU A 797 -10.81 0.16 15.73
C GLU A 797 -11.15 1.64 15.90
N ILE A 798 -11.86 2.00 16.98
CA ILE A 798 -12.29 3.40 17.18
C ILE A 798 -11.12 4.32 17.55
N ALA A 799 -10.27 3.93 18.50
CA ALA A 799 -9.16 4.78 18.94
C ALA A 799 -8.17 5.10 17.80
N PRO A 800 -7.72 4.13 16.98
CA PRO A 800 -6.91 4.44 15.79
C PRO A 800 -7.64 5.36 14.81
N LEU A 801 -8.93 5.11 14.53
CA LEU A 801 -9.73 5.94 13.63
C LEU A 801 -9.84 7.40 14.14
N LEU A 802 -10.10 7.60 15.43
CA LEU A 802 -10.15 8.95 16.00
C LEU A 802 -8.80 9.65 15.97
N ARG A 803 -7.71 8.90 16.18
CA ARG A 803 -6.34 9.43 16.01
C ARG A 803 -6.06 9.81 14.57
N GLU A 804 -6.63 9.14 13.58
CA GLU A 804 -6.53 9.59 12.18
C GLU A 804 -7.39 10.83 11.91
N TYR A 805 -8.62 10.85 12.42
CA TYR A 805 -9.56 11.97 12.24
C TYR A 805 -9.04 13.27 12.87
N TRP A 806 -8.36 13.15 14.00
CA TRP A 806 -7.75 14.25 14.74
C TRP A 806 -6.26 13.99 14.95
N PHE A 807 -5.55 13.73 13.85
CA PHE A 807 -4.11 13.45 13.82
C PHE A 807 -3.25 14.47 14.60
N ASP A 808 -3.60 15.76 14.49
CA ASP A 808 -2.89 16.84 15.19
C ASP A 808 -3.50 17.19 16.57
N GLN A 809 -4.48 16.45 17.10
CA GLN A 809 -5.17 16.76 18.36
C GLN A 809 -5.28 15.52 19.28
N GLU A 810 -4.14 14.89 19.61
CA GLU A 810 -4.11 13.71 20.49
C GLU A 810 -4.82 13.91 21.83
N ASP A 811 -4.70 15.09 22.45
CA ASP A 811 -5.38 15.40 23.72
C ASP A 811 -6.91 15.34 23.59
N LYS A 812 -7.45 15.86 22.49
CA LYS A 812 -8.89 15.77 22.18
C LYS A 812 -9.32 14.33 21.97
N VAL A 813 -8.50 13.53 21.30
CA VAL A 813 -8.78 12.11 21.08
C VAL A 813 -8.79 11.36 22.41
N ASN A 814 -7.81 11.60 23.28
CA ASN A 814 -7.76 11.00 24.60
C ASN A 814 -8.96 11.42 25.45
N GLU A 815 -9.36 12.69 25.43
CA GLU A 815 -10.57 13.17 26.14
C GLU A 815 -11.85 12.49 25.64
N LEU A 816 -11.98 12.28 24.33
CA LEU A 816 -13.13 11.57 23.76
C LEU A 816 -13.12 10.09 24.10
N LEU A 817 -11.95 9.45 24.11
CA LEU A 817 -11.79 8.04 24.49
C LEU A 817 -12.03 7.80 25.98
N ASP A 818 -11.63 8.73 26.85
CA ASP A 818 -11.87 8.64 28.31
C ASP A 818 -13.36 8.70 28.67
N ARG A 819 -14.22 9.14 27.74
CA ARG A 819 -15.68 9.19 27.91
C ARG A 819 -16.40 7.87 27.54
N LEU A 820 -15.70 6.93 26.89
CA LEU A 820 -16.21 5.59 26.52
C LEU A 820 -15.91 4.57 27.62
#